data_AF-A0A536HPK5-F1
#
_entry.id   AF-A0A536HPK5-F1
#
_cell.length_a   1.000
_cell.length_b   1.000
_cell.length_c   1.000
_cell.angle_alpha   90.00
_cell.angle_beta   90.00
_cell.angle_gamma   90.00
#
_symmetry.space_group_name_H-M   'P 1'
#
loop_
_entity.id
_entity.type
_entity.pdbx_description
1 polymer ?
#
loop_
_entity_poly.entity_id
_entity_poly.type
_entity_poly.pdbx_seq_one_letter_code
_entity_poly.pdbx_strand_id
1 'polypeptide(L)'
;MAEGRVNSSNDIVTALSLRVAELSKRVTQLQADLDAAQRRVAIIEEYDATAQEALASALRAAYEIRERADTTASQILEQAREERRMLLKEIERLREEHDQLQDDIAQQRRGTIAPLGRPAAFEASAPELRAAASDALRGLFEELIVEYRRAPTAPPEPTAPPATSRAAPRIEEPWPTVDEPVAAAPDVAEQATAQGEDHEAFAVLEDEETFPAVDHAALARHAEEVRLAEEARRIEAEREAMELRAAEERRVAEERRVEEERRAAEEQAAAERAAADRRASEERAAEERAAAERAAEERRAAAEARELDERRAAEDRAAADRAAEERRVAQERRAEEEQRAAAEYAALERAIQERQAAMERREQEELRASEETAAAERAAAERAAVEQAAAERRADEERVAVERRVSEERAAAERRAEDERRAEEERRAATERRAEEGRRAAEERAAMDRAVQERRAAEERRAQEELRAAAEHAAAERAALERAEAERSAAQRRAEADRALAESAAAQRAAEQAMAERAAAERAGAERAAAERAGAERAAAERAMAEQAAAEKMAAELQAERERRAAAARAAAAAQPVPPPLRALEGREIPPARVEVGAPLTDLQLVLSPVRSFARLVEVERRIQSLPTVRSLYVRDFRGGIATLTVALRSPMTTEEFASGLRVIDEPQLRLVSGTRNVLEFRIEGEASIA
;
A
#
# COMPACT_ATOMS: atom_id res chain seq x y z
N MET A 1 14.28 59.60 95.08
CA MET A 1 14.85 58.57 94.18
C MET A 1 13.67 57.96 93.44
N ALA A 2 13.39 58.25 92.17
CA ALA A 2 14.23 57.96 90.99
C ALA A 2 14.36 56.43 90.80
N GLU A 3 13.93 55.78 89.72
CA GLU A 3 13.26 56.21 88.47
C GLU A 3 11.99 55.39 88.19
N GLY A 4 11.07 55.88 87.35
CA GLY A 4 9.85 55.11 87.03
C GLY A 4 8.78 55.81 86.20
N ARG A 5 9.13 56.81 85.38
CA ARG A 5 8.15 57.58 84.59
C ARG A 5 8.62 57.95 83.17
N VAL A 6 9.60 57.21 82.64
CA VAL A 6 10.11 57.38 81.28
C VAL A 6 9.92 56.04 80.56
N ASN A 7 8.91 55.96 79.69
CA ASN A 7 9.00 55.31 78.36
C ASN A 7 7.68 55.19 77.58
N SER A 8 6.48 55.18 78.18
CA SER A 8 5.26 54.76 77.44
C SER A 8 4.97 55.53 76.14
N SER A 9 5.18 56.84 76.09
CA SER A 9 5.07 57.61 74.84
C SER A 9 6.19 57.30 73.84
N ASN A 10 7.39 56.96 74.31
CA ASN A 10 8.52 56.58 73.48
C ASN A 10 8.27 55.19 72.85
N ASP A 11 7.75 54.25 73.64
CA ASP A 11 7.37 52.91 73.21
C ASP A 11 6.28 52.97 72.13
N ILE A 12 5.25 53.81 72.31
CA ILE A 12 4.20 54.05 71.30
C ILE A 12 4.78 54.61 70.00
N VAL A 13 5.70 55.58 70.08
CA VAL A 13 6.37 56.14 68.89
C VAL A 13 7.19 55.06 68.17
N THR A 14 7.92 54.21 68.89
CA THR A 14 8.67 53.09 68.28
C THR A 14 7.77 52.02 67.67
N ALA A 15 6.62 51.71 68.29
CA ALA A 15 5.64 50.76 67.76
C ALA A 15 4.98 51.31 66.47
N LEU A 16 4.65 52.61 66.45
CA LEU A 16 4.14 53.29 65.26
C LEU A 16 5.20 53.33 64.15
N SER A 17 6.46 53.65 64.44
CA SER A 17 7.52 53.67 63.42
C SER A 17 7.79 52.27 62.85
N LEU A 18 7.77 51.23 63.70
CA LEU A 18 7.88 49.83 63.26
C LEU A 18 6.72 49.46 62.33
N ARG A 19 5.49 49.85 62.68
CA ARG A 19 4.31 49.57 61.86
C ARG A 19 4.30 50.36 60.56
N VAL A 20 4.78 51.60 60.54
CA VAL A 20 4.97 52.39 59.32
C VAL A 20 6.03 51.76 58.41
N ALA A 21 7.14 51.27 58.97
CA ALA A 21 8.16 50.54 58.19
C ALA A 21 7.60 49.21 57.62
N GLU A 22 6.81 48.47 58.40
CA GLU A 22 6.14 47.25 57.94
C GLU A 22 5.11 47.54 56.83
N LEU A 23 4.28 48.58 57.00
CA LEU A 23 3.32 49.02 55.99
C LEU A 23 4.02 49.51 54.73
N SER A 24 5.10 50.26 54.84
CA SER A 24 5.93 50.68 53.71
C SER A 24 6.48 49.48 52.94
N LYS A 25 7.00 48.46 53.63
CA LYS A 25 7.45 47.21 53.01
C LYS A 25 6.31 46.43 52.34
N ARG A 26 5.10 46.43 52.93
CA ARG A 26 3.91 45.83 52.31
C ARG A 26 3.47 46.58 51.05
N VAL A 27 3.55 47.92 51.05
CA VAL A 27 3.24 48.74 49.87
C VAL A 27 4.23 48.48 48.75
N THR A 28 5.54 48.42 49.01
CA THR A 28 6.53 48.12 47.96
C THR A 28 6.41 46.69 47.44
N GLN A 29 6.06 45.72 48.29
CA GLN A 29 5.74 44.36 47.85
C GLN A 29 4.50 44.33 46.94
N LEU A 30 3.40 44.97 47.34
CA LEU A 30 2.18 45.03 46.54
C LEU A 30 2.37 45.78 45.21
N GLN A 31 3.24 46.80 45.17
CA GLN A 31 3.65 47.46 43.92
C GLN A 31 4.42 46.49 43.01
N ALA A 32 5.40 45.76 43.53
CA ALA A 32 6.14 44.77 42.75
C ALA A 32 5.24 43.62 42.24
N ASP A 33 4.28 43.18 43.05
CA ASP A 33 3.30 42.15 42.68
C ASP A 33 2.31 42.66 41.62
N LEU A 34 1.90 43.94 41.70
CA LEU A 34 1.08 44.61 40.69
C LEU A 34 1.83 44.75 39.36
N ASP A 35 3.08 45.23 39.37
CA ASP A 35 3.92 45.34 38.17
C ASP A 35 4.18 43.96 37.54
N ALA A 36 4.29 42.91 38.36
CA ALA A 36 4.41 41.52 37.90
C ALA A 36 3.08 40.95 37.35
N ALA A 37 1.94 41.38 37.88
CA ALA A 37 0.63 41.06 37.31
C ALA A 37 0.41 41.78 35.96
N GLN A 38 0.69 43.08 35.89
CA GLN A 38 0.58 43.88 34.66
C GLN A 38 1.45 43.34 33.53
N ARG A 39 2.72 42.96 33.81
CA ARG A 39 3.58 42.30 32.82
C ARG A 39 3.02 40.96 32.32
N ARG A 40 2.37 40.18 33.18
CA ARG A 40 1.71 38.92 32.76
C ARG A 40 0.48 39.17 31.90
N VAL A 41 -0.31 40.21 32.20
CA VAL A 41 -1.45 40.61 31.36
C VAL A 41 -0.96 41.06 29.98
N ALA A 42 0.06 41.92 29.90
CA ALA A 42 0.61 42.36 28.62
C ALA A 42 1.11 41.20 27.74
N ILE A 43 1.79 40.19 28.33
CA ILE A 43 2.22 38.98 27.59
C ILE A 43 1.02 38.17 27.07
N ILE A 44 -0.08 38.09 27.84
CA ILE A 44 -1.31 37.40 27.39
C ILE A 44 -1.99 38.20 26.28
N GLU A 45 -2.07 39.52 26.38
CA GLU A 45 -2.63 40.40 25.34
C GLU A 45 -1.82 40.32 24.04
N GLU A 46 -0.49 40.29 24.10
CA GLU A 46 0.39 40.04 22.95
C GLU A 46 0.15 38.65 22.34
N TYR A 47 0.05 37.61 23.18
CA TYR A 47 -0.22 36.25 22.70
C TYR A 47 -1.59 36.13 22.03
N ASP A 48 -2.65 36.68 22.63
CA ASP A 48 -4.00 36.70 22.07
C ASP A 48 -4.05 37.46 20.74
N ALA A 49 -3.32 38.58 20.61
CA ALA A 49 -3.19 39.29 19.35
C ALA A 49 -2.53 38.43 18.26
N THR A 50 -1.43 37.73 18.57
CA THR A 50 -0.78 36.81 17.60
C THR A 50 -1.68 35.62 17.25
N ALA A 51 -2.46 35.09 18.19
CA ALA A 51 -3.41 34.01 17.96
C ALA A 51 -4.57 34.46 17.05
N GLN A 52 -5.08 35.68 17.23
CA GLN A 52 -6.10 36.26 16.35
C GLN A 52 -5.56 36.53 14.94
N GLU A 53 -4.33 37.03 14.80
CA GLU A 53 -3.72 37.23 13.49
C GLU A 53 -3.48 35.90 12.75
N ALA A 54 -2.98 34.89 13.46
CA ALA A 54 -2.83 33.54 12.92
C ALA A 54 -4.17 32.93 12.47
N LEU A 55 -5.23 33.08 13.27
CA LEU A 55 -6.59 32.65 12.90
C LEU A 55 -7.10 33.40 11.67
N ALA A 56 -6.94 34.73 11.60
CA ALA A 56 -7.35 35.53 10.46
C ALA A 56 -6.54 35.21 9.19
N SER A 57 -5.28 34.80 9.33
CA SER A 57 -4.45 34.30 8.23
C SER A 57 -4.92 32.93 7.73
N ALA A 58 -5.16 31.99 8.65
CA ALA A 58 -5.67 30.65 8.33
C ALA A 58 -7.05 30.70 7.66
N LEU A 59 -7.96 31.57 8.13
CA LEU A 59 -9.25 31.79 7.50
C LEU A 59 -9.11 32.34 6.08
N ARG A 60 -8.26 33.34 5.85
CA ARG A 60 -7.99 33.87 4.49
C ARG A 60 -7.47 32.78 3.56
N ALA A 61 -6.50 31.98 3.98
CA ALA A 61 -5.99 30.85 3.21
C ALA A 61 -7.08 29.81 2.89
N ALA A 62 -7.97 29.50 3.85
CA ALA A 62 -9.10 28.60 3.62
C ALA A 62 -10.11 29.16 2.61
N TYR A 63 -10.39 30.47 2.64
CA TYR A 63 -11.24 31.13 1.63
C TYR A 63 -10.59 31.10 0.24
N GLU A 64 -9.30 31.37 0.11
CA GLU A 64 -8.58 31.27 -1.18
C GLU A 64 -8.60 29.85 -1.76
N ILE A 65 -8.40 28.82 -0.92
CA ILE A 65 -8.48 27.42 -1.35
C ILE A 65 -9.89 27.11 -1.86
N ARG A 66 -10.93 27.57 -1.14
CA ARG A 66 -12.32 27.37 -1.56
C ARG A 66 -12.63 28.07 -2.88
N GLU A 67 -12.20 29.32 -3.05
CA GLU A 67 -12.42 30.08 -4.29
C GLU A 67 -11.70 29.42 -5.49
N ARG A 68 -10.48 28.90 -5.30
CA ARG A 68 -9.78 28.11 -6.33
C ARG A 68 -10.49 26.79 -6.64
N ALA A 69 -11.07 26.12 -5.63
CA ALA A 69 -11.86 24.91 -5.83
C ALA A 69 -13.19 25.20 -6.57
N ASP A 70 -13.90 26.26 -6.19
CA ASP A 70 -15.19 26.65 -6.81
C ASP A 70 -15.00 27.10 -8.26
N THR A 71 -13.92 27.82 -8.57
CA THR A 71 -13.58 28.25 -9.94
C THR A 71 -13.16 27.08 -10.83
N THR A 72 -12.28 26.19 -10.34
CA THR A 72 -11.88 24.98 -11.10
C THR A 72 -13.04 24.00 -11.28
N ALA A 73 -13.87 23.78 -10.27
CA ALA A 73 -15.09 22.97 -10.39
C ALA A 73 -16.09 23.58 -11.41
N SER A 74 -16.23 24.90 -11.42
CA SER A 74 -17.09 25.60 -12.40
C SER A 74 -16.57 25.44 -13.83
N GLN A 75 -15.25 25.54 -14.04
CA GLN A 75 -14.60 25.31 -15.34
C GLN A 75 -14.80 23.87 -15.83
N ILE A 76 -14.60 22.86 -14.97
CA ILE A 76 -14.83 21.45 -15.30
C ILE A 76 -16.30 21.19 -15.66
N LEU A 77 -17.24 21.80 -14.92
CA LEU A 77 -18.68 21.69 -15.23
C LEU A 77 -19.07 22.38 -16.54
N GLU A 78 -18.40 23.47 -16.90
CA GLU A 78 -18.59 24.15 -18.19
C GLU A 78 -18.05 23.31 -19.35
N GLN A 79 -16.81 22.83 -19.24
CA GLN A 79 -16.19 21.90 -20.20
C GLN A 79 -17.07 20.66 -20.43
N ALA A 80 -17.51 19.97 -19.38
CA ALA A 80 -18.37 18.80 -19.49
C ALA A 80 -19.75 19.11 -20.13
N ARG A 81 -20.27 20.34 -20.00
CA ARG A 81 -21.49 20.80 -20.69
C ARG A 81 -21.24 21.04 -22.17
N GLU A 82 -20.07 21.57 -22.53
CA GLU A 82 -19.68 21.80 -23.92
C GLU A 82 -19.39 20.48 -24.65
N GLU A 83 -18.62 19.58 -24.04
CA GLU A 83 -18.40 18.22 -24.51
C GLU A 83 -19.73 17.48 -24.74
N ARG A 84 -20.65 17.54 -23.77
CA ARG A 84 -21.99 16.95 -23.93
C ARG A 84 -22.77 17.56 -25.09
N ARG A 85 -22.68 18.88 -25.32
CA ARG A 85 -23.32 19.54 -26.48
C ARG A 85 -22.69 19.09 -27.81
N MET A 86 -21.38 18.91 -27.85
CA MET A 86 -20.67 18.40 -29.03
C MET A 86 -21.04 16.94 -29.32
N LEU A 87 -21.04 16.07 -28.30
CA LEU A 87 -21.47 14.68 -28.43
C LEU A 87 -22.93 14.55 -28.87
N LEU A 88 -23.84 15.41 -28.38
CA LEU A 88 -25.23 15.42 -28.83
C LEU A 88 -25.35 15.78 -30.32
N LYS A 89 -24.61 16.80 -30.79
CA LYS A 89 -24.57 17.15 -32.22
C LYS A 89 -23.99 16.03 -33.07
N GLU A 90 -22.96 15.34 -32.61
CA GLU A 90 -22.38 14.21 -33.34
C GLU A 90 -23.34 13.01 -33.38
N ILE A 91 -24.10 12.76 -32.31
CA ILE A 91 -25.18 11.76 -32.29
C ILE A 91 -26.31 12.13 -33.25
N GLU A 92 -26.69 13.41 -33.33
CA GLU A 92 -27.68 13.91 -34.29
C GLU A 92 -27.18 13.72 -35.73
N ARG A 93 -25.95 14.12 -36.02
CA ARG A 93 -25.30 13.91 -37.32
C ARG A 93 -25.21 12.44 -37.71
N LEU A 94 -24.76 11.56 -36.81
CA LEU A 94 -24.66 10.12 -37.08
C LEU A 94 -26.04 9.47 -37.32
N ARG A 95 -27.12 10.03 -36.76
CA ARG A 95 -28.50 9.62 -37.08
C ARG A 95 -28.92 10.08 -38.47
N GLU A 96 -28.64 11.34 -38.84
CA GLU A 96 -28.89 11.84 -40.19
C GLU A 96 -28.14 11.03 -41.25
N GLU A 97 -26.85 10.73 -41.01
CA GLU A 97 -26.03 9.88 -41.89
C GLU A 97 -26.56 8.45 -41.97
N HIS A 98 -26.99 7.86 -40.84
CA HIS A 98 -27.64 6.54 -40.81
C HIS A 98 -28.95 6.52 -41.58
N ASP A 99 -29.82 7.51 -41.38
CA ASP A 99 -31.14 7.56 -42.02
C ASP A 99 -31.00 7.81 -43.53
N GLN A 100 -30.04 8.65 -43.95
CA GLN A 100 -29.65 8.81 -45.35
C GLN A 100 -29.17 7.48 -45.97
N LEU A 101 -28.31 6.72 -45.28
CA LEU A 101 -27.87 5.39 -45.73
C LEU A 101 -29.04 4.40 -45.82
N GLN A 102 -30.01 4.45 -44.89
CA GLN A 102 -31.21 3.63 -44.97
C GLN A 102 -32.07 4.00 -46.19
N ASP A 103 -32.24 5.28 -46.47
CA ASP A 103 -32.98 5.76 -47.64
C ASP A 103 -32.26 5.41 -48.95
N ASP A 104 -30.93 5.51 -49.01
CA ASP A 104 -30.13 5.08 -50.16
C ASP A 104 -30.25 3.58 -50.41
N ILE A 105 -30.17 2.74 -49.37
CA ILE A 105 -30.42 1.29 -49.46
C ILE A 105 -31.86 1.02 -49.93
N ALA A 106 -32.84 1.76 -49.43
CA ALA A 106 -34.24 1.62 -49.84
C ALA A 106 -34.49 2.13 -51.27
N GLN A 107 -33.74 3.12 -51.74
CA GLN A 107 -33.76 3.60 -53.12
C GLN A 107 -33.09 2.59 -54.06
N GLN A 108 -31.94 2.01 -53.70
CA GLN A 108 -31.30 0.94 -54.45
C GLN A 108 -32.25 -0.27 -54.60
N ARG A 109 -32.87 -0.72 -53.49
CA ARG A 109 -33.86 -1.81 -53.50
C ARG A 109 -35.08 -1.51 -54.37
N ARG A 110 -35.51 -0.25 -54.46
CA ARG A 110 -36.63 0.19 -55.34
C ARG A 110 -36.17 0.32 -56.81
N GLY A 111 -34.96 0.81 -57.05
CA GLY A 111 -34.34 0.91 -58.38
C GLY A 111 -34.04 -0.45 -59.02
N THR A 112 -33.80 -1.49 -58.22
CA THR A 112 -33.68 -2.88 -58.71
C THR A 112 -35.01 -3.52 -59.14
N ILE A 113 -36.16 -2.84 -59.03
CA ILE A 113 -37.46 -3.38 -59.47
C ILE A 113 -37.75 -2.96 -60.92
N ALA A 114 -36.98 -3.54 -61.85
CA ALA A 114 -37.34 -3.65 -63.26
C ALA A 114 -37.45 -5.15 -63.62
N PRO A 115 -38.47 -5.60 -64.37
CA PRO A 115 -38.82 -7.01 -64.45
C PRO A 115 -38.00 -7.74 -65.52
N LEU A 116 -36.76 -8.13 -65.20
CA LEU A 116 -35.96 -9.02 -66.04
C LEU A 116 -35.38 -10.21 -65.27
N GLY A 117 -35.42 -11.35 -65.96
CA GLY A 117 -35.06 -12.71 -65.54
C GLY A 117 -34.12 -12.88 -64.34
N ARG A 118 -34.55 -13.77 -63.44
CA ARG A 118 -33.74 -14.44 -62.41
C ARG A 118 -32.31 -14.72 -62.89
N PRO A 119 -31.29 -13.99 -62.42
CA PRO A 119 -29.93 -14.49 -62.43
C PRO A 119 -29.85 -15.65 -61.43
N ALA A 120 -28.89 -16.55 -61.63
CA ALA A 120 -28.70 -17.69 -60.74
C ALA A 120 -28.47 -17.25 -59.29
N ALA A 121 -28.77 -18.15 -58.35
CA ALA A 121 -28.24 -18.01 -56.99
C ALA A 121 -26.71 -17.93 -57.11
N PHE A 122 -26.13 -16.80 -56.72
CA PHE A 122 -24.69 -16.71 -56.56
C PHE A 122 -24.36 -17.43 -55.24
N GLU A 123 -24.20 -18.75 -55.33
CA GLU A 123 -23.65 -19.57 -54.27
C GLU A 123 -22.17 -19.22 -54.10
N ALA A 124 -21.90 -18.05 -53.51
CA ALA A 124 -20.58 -17.69 -53.03
C ALA A 124 -20.16 -18.77 -52.03
N SER A 125 -19.19 -19.58 -52.44
CA SER A 125 -18.78 -20.74 -51.68
C SER A 125 -18.15 -20.29 -50.36
N ALA A 126 -18.25 -21.12 -49.32
CA ALA A 126 -17.71 -20.79 -47.99
C ALA A 126 -16.25 -20.27 -47.95
N PRO A 127 -15.31 -20.64 -48.85
CA PRO A 127 -13.99 -20.00 -48.91
C PRO A 127 -14.01 -18.56 -49.45
N GLU A 128 -14.88 -18.19 -50.38
CA GLU A 128 -14.91 -16.85 -50.99
C GLU A 128 -15.41 -15.79 -49.99
N LEU A 129 -16.45 -16.12 -49.23
CA LEU A 129 -16.90 -15.28 -48.11
C LEU A 129 -15.83 -15.16 -47.01
N ARG A 130 -14.99 -16.20 -46.84
CA ARG A 130 -13.88 -16.20 -45.86
C ARG A 130 -12.68 -15.39 -46.35
N ALA A 131 -12.42 -15.37 -47.66
CA ALA A 131 -11.43 -14.49 -48.28
C ALA A 131 -11.86 -13.03 -48.17
N ALA A 132 -13.10 -12.71 -48.57
CA ALA A 132 -13.65 -11.35 -48.47
C ALA A 132 -13.66 -10.82 -47.02
N ALA A 133 -14.00 -11.67 -46.04
CA ALA A 133 -13.91 -11.31 -44.62
C ALA A 133 -12.45 -11.12 -44.16
N SER A 134 -11.49 -11.87 -44.71
CA SER A 134 -10.07 -11.73 -44.37
C SER A 134 -9.45 -10.45 -44.95
N ASP A 135 -9.86 -10.06 -46.16
CA ASP A 135 -9.42 -8.79 -46.77
C ASP A 135 -10.06 -7.58 -46.07
N ALA A 136 -11.33 -7.67 -45.66
CA ALA A 136 -11.97 -6.65 -44.84
C ALA A 136 -11.28 -6.48 -43.46
N LEU A 137 -10.90 -7.59 -42.81
CA LEU A 137 -10.12 -7.56 -41.57
C LEU A 137 -8.70 -7.02 -41.79
N ARG A 138 -8.08 -7.27 -42.95
CA ARG A 138 -6.76 -6.70 -43.30
C ARG A 138 -6.85 -5.18 -43.44
N GLY A 139 -7.86 -4.65 -44.12
CA GLY A 139 -8.08 -3.20 -44.26
C GLY A 139 -8.27 -2.49 -42.91
N LEU A 140 -9.09 -3.07 -42.03
CA LEU A 140 -9.27 -2.55 -40.66
C LEU A 140 -7.97 -2.59 -39.84
N PHE A 141 -7.14 -3.62 -40.02
CA PHE A 141 -5.85 -3.72 -39.33
C PHE A 141 -4.84 -2.68 -39.85
N GLU A 142 -4.87 -2.36 -41.15
CA GLU A 142 -4.06 -1.29 -41.74
C GLU A 142 -4.51 0.10 -41.26
N GLU A 143 -5.82 0.38 -41.18
CA GLU A 143 -6.32 1.63 -40.58
C GLU A 143 -5.91 1.77 -39.11
N LEU A 144 -6.04 0.71 -38.30
CA LEU A 144 -5.65 0.74 -36.88
C LEU A 144 -4.15 1.00 -36.70
N ILE A 145 -3.30 0.49 -37.61
CA ILE A 145 -1.85 0.74 -37.63
C ILE A 145 -1.54 2.20 -38.04
N VAL A 146 -2.33 2.79 -38.94
CA VAL A 146 -2.21 4.21 -39.29
C VAL A 146 -2.66 5.10 -38.14
N GLU A 147 -3.75 4.76 -37.46
CA GLU A 147 -4.27 5.48 -36.29
C GLU A 147 -3.29 5.43 -35.11
N TYR A 148 -2.72 4.26 -34.80
CA TYR A 148 -1.68 4.09 -33.78
C TYR A 148 -0.41 4.92 -34.09
N ARG A 149 -0.07 5.10 -35.38
CA ARG A 149 1.01 6.00 -35.82
C ARG A 149 0.64 7.49 -35.81
N ARG A 150 -0.64 7.83 -35.68
CA ARG A 150 -1.16 9.22 -35.69
C ARG A 150 -1.45 9.76 -34.29
N ALA A 151 -1.53 8.91 -33.28
CA ALA A 151 -1.73 9.29 -31.89
C ALA A 151 -0.61 10.25 -31.41
N PRO A 152 -0.93 11.46 -30.92
CA PRO A 152 0.07 12.41 -30.47
C PRO A 152 0.70 11.96 -29.14
N THR A 153 2.00 11.68 -29.16
CA THR A 153 2.80 11.47 -27.96
C THR A 153 2.85 12.75 -27.12
N ALA A 154 2.59 12.63 -25.82
CA ALA A 154 2.69 13.74 -24.86
C ALA A 154 4.10 14.39 -24.86
N PRO A 155 4.22 15.69 -24.55
CA PRO A 155 5.51 16.40 -24.57
C PRO A 155 6.43 15.93 -23.43
N PRO A 156 7.73 15.72 -23.68
CA PRO A 156 8.70 15.40 -22.64
C PRO A 156 9.23 16.65 -21.93
N GLU A 157 9.35 16.59 -20.60
CA GLU A 157 10.20 17.54 -19.86
C GLU A 157 11.70 17.27 -20.11
N PRO A 158 12.58 18.28 -20.01
CA PRO A 158 13.98 18.17 -20.43
C PRO A 158 14.94 17.75 -19.31
N THR A 159 15.89 16.85 -19.58
CA THR A 159 17.35 17.13 -19.47
C THR A 159 18.25 15.95 -19.90
N ALA A 160 19.24 16.30 -20.74
CA ALA A 160 20.49 15.64 -21.24
C ALA A 160 21.15 14.44 -20.49
N PRO A 161 22.19 13.77 -21.07
CA PRO A 161 22.69 13.73 -22.47
C PRO A 161 22.80 12.29 -23.07
N PRO A 162 23.11 12.10 -24.38
CA PRO A 162 23.05 10.78 -25.02
C PRO A 162 24.33 9.93 -24.89
N ALA A 163 24.17 8.67 -24.48
CA ALA A 163 25.18 7.62 -24.63
C ALA A 163 24.89 6.76 -25.87
N THR A 164 25.70 6.97 -26.91
CA THR A 164 26.05 6.08 -28.03
C THR A 164 25.30 4.75 -28.20
N SER A 165 24.56 4.67 -29.31
CA SER A 165 24.43 3.54 -30.24
C SER A 165 25.10 2.21 -29.86
N ARG A 166 24.29 1.15 -29.76
CA ARG A 166 24.70 -0.20 -30.22
C ARG A 166 23.51 -0.95 -30.82
N ALA A 167 23.54 -1.12 -32.13
CA ALA A 167 22.57 -1.92 -32.87
C ALA A 167 22.86 -3.43 -32.76
N ALA A 168 21.80 -4.23 -32.69
CA ALA A 168 21.75 -5.67 -33.01
C ALA A 168 20.26 -6.05 -33.23
N PRO A 169 19.95 -7.12 -33.98
CA PRO A 169 19.82 -6.99 -35.43
C PRO A 169 18.39 -7.28 -35.90
N ARG A 170 17.97 -6.64 -37.00
CA ARG A 170 16.72 -7.00 -37.68
C ARG A 170 17.03 -7.96 -38.84
N ILE A 171 16.34 -9.09 -38.84
CA ILE A 171 16.32 -10.03 -39.97
C ILE A 171 15.32 -9.49 -40.99
N GLU A 172 15.80 -9.06 -42.15
CA GLU A 172 14.99 -8.76 -43.34
C GLU A 172 15.77 -9.27 -44.57
N GLU A 173 15.23 -10.28 -45.26
CA GLU A 173 15.38 -10.38 -46.72
C GLU A 173 14.27 -9.53 -47.34
N PRO A 174 14.54 -8.78 -48.41
CA PRO A 174 14.01 -9.27 -49.68
C PRO A 174 14.88 -9.01 -50.93
N TRP A 175 14.67 -9.90 -51.90
CA TRP A 175 14.84 -9.82 -53.37
C TRP A 175 15.07 -8.44 -54.02
N PRO A 176 15.85 -8.43 -55.12
CA PRO A 176 15.64 -7.52 -56.25
C PRO A 176 15.20 -8.26 -57.53
N THR A 177 14.16 -7.73 -58.18
CA THR A 177 13.82 -8.01 -59.59
C THR A 177 14.17 -6.78 -60.41
N VAL A 178 15.09 -6.87 -61.38
CA VAL A 178 15.20 -5.91 -62.49
C VAL A 178 15.62 -6.63 -63.78
N ASP A 179 14.71 -6.60 -64.74
CA ASP A 179 14.81 -6.63 -66.20
C ASP A 179 15.81 -7.53 -66.96
N GLU A 180 15.17 -8.28 -67.86
CA GLU A 180 15.70 -9.03 -69.01
C GLU A 180 16.35 -8.11 -70.07
N PRO A 181 17.17 -8.64 -71.00
CA PRO A 181 16.56 -9.12 -72.25
C PRO A 181 17.14 -10.40 -72.86
N VAL A 182 16.22 -11.30 -73.19
CA VAL A 182 16.17 -12.22 -74.34
C VAL A 182 17.37 -12.21 -75.31
N ALA A 183 18.05 -13.36 -75.42
CA ALA A 183 18.52 -13.91 -76.70
C ALA A 183 18.67 -15.44 -76.62
N ALA A 184 18.12 -16.16 -77.61
CA ALA A 184 18.08 -17.62 -77.64
C ALA A 184 19.45 -18.26 -77.92
N ALA A 185 19.70 -19.43 -77.33
CA ALA A 185 20.67 -20.40 -77.81
C ALA A 185 19.92 -21.54 -78.54
N PRO A 186 20.30 -21.89 -79.78
CA PRO A 186 19.83 -23.11 -80.43
C PRO A 186 20.80 -24.28 -80.18
N ASP A 187 20.26 -25.48 -80.04
CA ASP A 187 20.99 -26.70 -80.40
C ASP A 187 21.34 -26.68 -81.89
N VAL A 188 22.51 -27.21 -82.25
CA VAL A 188 22.68 -28.25 -83.29
C VAL A 188 24.17 -28.61 -83.45
N ALA A 189 24.36 -29.92 -83.56
CA ALA A 189 25.49 -30.73 -83.98
C ALA A 189 26.68 -30.15 -84.81
N GLU A 190 27.77 -30.89 -84.63
CA GLU A 190 28.69 -31.42 -85.66
C GLU A 190 30.01 -30.72 -86.03
N GLN A 191 31.04 -31.58 -86.02
CA GLN A 191 32.26 -31.63 -86.83
C GLN A 191 33.40 -30.62 -86.59
N ALA A 192 34.41 -31.13 -85.88
CA ALA A 192 35.79 -31.29 -86.36
C ALA A 192 36.50 -30.11 -87.04
N THR A 193 37.64 -29.69 -86.45
CA THR A 193 38.96 -29.92 -87.05
C THR A 193 40.08 -29.54 -86.08
N ALA A 194 40.92 -30.51 -85.75
CA ALA A 194 42.24 -30.28 -85.15
C ALA A 194 43.25 -31.13 -85.95
N GLN A 195 43.61 -30.59 -87.12
CA GLN A 195 44.79 -30.98 -87.88
C GLN A 195 46.03 -30.76 -86.98
N GLY A 196 47.00 -31.68 -86.83
CA GLY A 196 47.22 -32.91 -87.59
C GLY A 196 48.00 -32.62 -88.86
N GLU A 197 49.19 -33.20 -89.00
CA GLU A 197 50.26 -32.81 -89.94
C GLU A 197 50.95 -31.47 -89.50
N ASP A 198 52.27 -31.29 -89.62
CA ASP A 198 53.21 -31.90 -90.57
C ASP A 198 54.19 -32.93 -89.98
N HIS A 199 54.47 -33.99 -90.75
CA HIS A 199 55.81 -34.39 -91.19
C HIS A 199 55.75 -35.69 -92.01
N GLU A 200 55.41 -35.61 -93.30
CA GLU A 200 55.79 -36.65 -94.27
C GLU A 200 57.13 -36.29 -94.91
N ALA A 201 58.10 -37.20 -94.81
CA ALA A 201 59.33 -37.15 -95.59
C ALA A 201 59.10 -37.89 -96.91
N PHE A 202 59.55 -37.31 -98.02
CA PHE A 202 59.45 -37.94 -99.35
C PHE A 202 60.79 -37.96 -100.08
N ALA A 203 60.87 -38.88 -101.05
CA ALA A 203 61.90 -39.03 -102.08
C ALA A 203 63.27 -39.56 -101.62
N VAL A 204 63.43 -40.88 -101.83
CA VAL A 204 64.69 -41.45 -102.31
C VAL A 204 65.03 -40.81 -103.67
N LEU A 205 66.20 -40.19 -103.78
CA LEU A 205 66.95 -40.08 -105.02
C LEU A 205 68.44 -40.24 -104.69
N GLU A 206 69.13 -40.94 -105.57
CA GLU A 206 70.57 -41.18 -105.52
C GLU A 206 71.31 -39.89 -105.90
N ASP A 207 72.38 -39.54 -105.18
CA ASP A 207 73.65 -39.11 -105.77
C ASP A 207 74.76 -39.04 -104.70
N GLU A 208 76.01 -39.15 -105.15
CA GLU A 208 77.21 -39.19 -104.31
C GLU A 208 77.53 -37.81 -103.69
N GLU A 209 78.11 -37.78 -102.47
CA GLU A 209 79.40 -37.11 -102.16
C GLU A 209 79.61 -36.81 -100.64
N THR A 210 80.76 -37.29 -100.14
CA THR A 210 81.60 -36.71 -99.06
C THR A 210 81.06 -36.58 -97.61
N PHE A 211 81.55 -37.45 -96.71
CA PHE A 211 81.47 -37.30 -95.25
C PHE A 211 82.39 -36.17 -94.72
N PRO A 212 81.90 -35.27 -93.84
CA PRO A 212 82.73 -34.60 -92.84
C PRO A 212 82.76 -35.44 -91.54
N ALA A 213 83.93 -35.51 -90.88
CA ALA A 213 84.09 -36.31 -89.66
C ALA A 213 83.29 -35.72 -88.48
N VAL A 214 82.42 -36.53 -87.87
CA VAL A 214 81.72 -36.17 -86.63
C VAL A 214 82.67 -36.29 -85.45
N ASP A 215 82.93 -35.17 -84.75
CA ASP A 215 83.66 -35.20 -83.48
C ASP A 215 82.77 -35.78 -82.37
N HIS A 216 82.85 -37.10 -82.18
CA HIS A 216 82.16 -37.81 -81.11
C HIS A 216 82.53 -37.29 -79.71
N ALA A 217 83.67 -36.62 -79.53
CA ALA A 217 84.03 -36.01 -78.25
C ALA A 217 83.28 -34.68 -77.99
N ALA A 218 82.75 -34.01 -79.03
CA ALA A 218 81.89 -32.84 -78.88
C ALA A 218 80.47 -33.23 -78.45
N LEU A 219 79.91 -34.29 -79.07
CA LEU A 219 78.61 -34.86 -78.68
C LEU A 219 78.60 -35.40 -77.24
N ALA A 220 79.68 -36.06 -76.81
CA ALA A 220 79.81 -36.55 -75.44
C ALA A 220 79.81 -35.39 -74.41
N ARG A 221 80.57 -34.33 -74.67
CA ARG A 221 80.59 -33.11 -73.82
C ARG A 221 79.20 -32.46 -73.73
N HIS A 222 78.50 -32.34 -74.85
CA HIS A 222 77.15 -31.78 -74.85
C HIS A 222 76.13 -32.63 -74.07
N ALA A 223 76.25 -33.96 -74.12
CA ALA A 223 75.41 -34.86 -73.32
C ALA A 223 75.70 -34.77 -71.81
N GLU A 224 76.96 -34.52 -71.41
CA GLU A 224 77.34 -34.25 -70.02
C GLU A 224 76.86 -32.86 -69.55
N GLU A 225 76.98 -31.83 -70.39
CA GLU A 225 76.44 -30.49 -70.13
C GLU A 225 74.91 -30.51 -69.91
N VAL A 226 74.17 -31.24 -70.76
CA VAL A 226 72.71 -31.40 -70.60
C VAL A 226 72.37 -32.13 -69.31
N ARG A 227 73.11 -33.19 -68.93
CA ARG A 227 72.90 -33.88 -67.65
C ARG A 227 73.17 -32.99 -66.44
N LEU A 228 74.26 -32.23 -66.44
CA LEU A 228 74.58 -31.29 -65.37
C LEU A 228 73.55 -30.15 -65.30
N ALA A 229 73.00 -29.71 -66.43
CA ALA A 229 71.91 -28.73 -66.46
C ALA A 229 70.58 -29.33 -65.95
N GLU A 230 70.27 -30.60 -66.22
CA GLU A 230 69.12 -31.30 -65.65
C GLU A 230 69.27 -31.53 -64.14
N GLU A 231 70.47 -31.89 -63.67
CA GLU A 231 70.77 -32.03 -62.24
C GLU A 231 70.70 -30.68 -61.51
N ALA A 232 71.22 -29.60 -62.10
CA ALA A 232 71.07 -28.24 -61.58
C ALA A 232 69.59 -27.83 -61.47
N ARG A 233 68.79 -28.07 -62.53
CA ARG A 233 67.34 -27.79 -62.52
C ARG A 233 66.58 -28.63 -61.48
N ARG A 234 67.00 -29.87 -61.21
CA ARG A 234 66.42 -30.67 -60.12
C ARG A 234 66.74 -30.09 -58.75
N ILE A 235 67.99 -29.68 -58.53
CA ILE A 235 68.41 -29.04 -57.27
C ILE A 235 67.69 -27.69 -57.07
N GLU A 236 67.47 -26.92 -58.14
CA GLU A 236 66.69 -25.67 -58.12
C GLU A 236 65.21 -25.95 -57.83
N ALA A 237 64.58 -26.90 -58.52
CA ALA A 237 63.19 -27.29 -58.26
C ALA A 237 62.98 -27.88 -56.84
N GLU A 238 63.96 -28.61 -56.30
CA GLU A 238 63.94 -29.08 -54.91
C GLU A 238 64.07 -27.94 -53.91
N ARG A 239 64.88 -26.91 -54.21
CA ARG A 239 64.98 -25.69 -53.40
C ARG A 239 63.69 -24.88 -53.43
N GLU A 240 63.12 -24.65 -54.60
CA GLU A 240 61.81 -23.98 -54.75
C GLU A 240 60.70 -24.74 -54.02
N ALA A 241 60.68 -26.08 -54.11
CA ALA A 241 59.74 -26.91 -53.35
C ALA A 241 59.96 -26.83 -51.83
N MET A 242 61.21 -26.72 -51.35
CA MET A 242 61.51 -26.48 -49.94
C MET A 242 61.12 -25.07 -49.49
N GLU A 243 61.32 -24.05 -50.31
CA GLU A 243 60.91 -22.67 -50.02
C GLU A 243 59.38 -22.50 -49.99
N LEU A 244 58.66 -23.16 -50.90
CA LEU A 244 57.20 -23.21 -50.89
C LEU A 244 56.66 -23.90 -49.64
N ARG A 245 57.24 -25.04 -49.24
CA ARG A 245 56.89 -25.72 -47.97
C ARG A 245 57.19 -24.85 -46.75
N ALA A 246 58.34 -24.19 -46.72
CA ALA A 246 58.69 -23.27 -45.64
C ALA A 246 57.77 -22.03 -45.60
N ALA A 247 57.26 -21.57 -46.74
CA ALA A 247 56.26 -20.50 -46.81
C ALA A 247 54.87 -20.97 -46.35
N GLU A 248 54.47 -22.19 -46.70
CA GLU A 248 53.23 -22.84 -46.24
C GLU A 248 53.26 -23.07 -44.72
N GLU A 249 54.35 -23.62 -44.18
CA GLU A 249 54.56 -23.78 -42.73
C GLU A 249 54.50 -22.45 -41.98
N ARG A 250 55.03 -21.35 -42.55
CA ARG A 250 54.93 -20.01 -41.97
C ARG A 250 53.49 -19.49 -41.97
N ARG A 251 52.73 -19.69 -43.05
CA ARG A 251 51.31 -19.31 -43.11
C ARG A 251 50.49 -20.09 -42.08
N VAL A 252 50.67 -21.40 -41.99
CA VAL A 252 49.98 -22.23 -40.97
C VAL A 252 50.38 -21.83 -39.55
N ALA A 253 51.64 -21.43 -39.31
CA ALA A 253 52.08 -20.91 -38.01
C ALA A 253 51.50 -19.53 -37.69
N GLU A 254 51.32 -18.65 -38.69
CA GLU A 254 50.70 -17.34 -38.55
C GLU A 254 49.19 -17.46 -38.30
N GLU A 255 48.48 -18.30 -39.07
CA GLU A 255 47.07 -18.62 -38.87
C GLU A 255 46.81 -19.18 -37.47
N ARG A 256 47.65 -20.11 -36.98
CA ARG A 256 47.56 -20.63 -35.60
C ARG A 256 47.76 -19.55 -34.54
N ARG A 257 48.71 -18.63 -34.72
CA ARG A 257 48.90 -17.51 -33.78
C ARG A 257 47.69 -16.59 -33.75
N VAL A 258 47.13 -16.25 -34.91
CA VAL A 258 45.91 -15.45 -34.99
C VAL A 258 44.72 -16.18 -34.35
N GLU A 259 44.64 -17.50 -34.49
CA GLU A 259 43.60 -18.30 -33.83
C GLU A 259 43.79 -18.39 -32.31
N GLU A 260 45.03 -18.55 -31.82
CA GLU A 260 45.38 -18.51 -30.40
C GLU A 260 45.11 -17.13 -29.77
N GLU A 261 45.48 -16.04 -30.44
CA GLU A 261 45.17 -14.67 -30.02
C GLU A 261 43.66 -14.41 -29.98
N ARG A 262 42.91 -14.90 -30.96
CA ARG A 262 41.44 -14.82 -30.97
C ARG A 262 40.82 -15.61 -29.82
N ARG A 263 41.28 -16.83 -29.56
CA ARG A 263 40.80 -17.64 -28.42
C ARG A 263 41.10 -16.96 -27.08
N ALA A 264 42.28 -16.37 -26.91
CA ALA A 264 42.63 -15.60 -25.72
C ALA A 264 41.76 -14.34 -25.56
N ALA A 265 41.45 -13.62 -26.65
CA ALA A 265 40.55 -12.48 -26.63
C ALA A 265 39.09 -12.87 -26.32
N GLU A 266 38.62 -14.01 -26.85
CA GLU A 266 37.30 -14.57 -26.56
C GLU A 266 37.20 -15.04 -25.09
N GLU A 267 38.24 -15.66 -24.53
CA GLU A 267 38.33 -16.03 -23.11
C GLU A 267 38.33 -14.79 -22.19
N GLN A 268 39.10 -13.75 -22.53
CA GLN A 268 39.10 -12.49 -21.80
C GLN A 268 37.73 -11.80 -21.83
N ALA A 269 37.07 -11.75 -22.99
CA ALA A 269 35.72 -11.21 -23.11
C ALA A 269 34.67 -12.03 -22.34
N ALA A 270 34.81 -13.35 -22.26
CA ALA A 270 33.97 -14.20 -21.43
C ALA A 270 34.20 -13.97 -19.93
N ALA A 271 35.47 -13.83 -19.52
CA ALA A 271 35.84 -13.53 -18.13
C ALA A 271 35.35 -12.14 -17.68
N GLU A 272 35.42 -11.13 -18.56
CA GLU A 272 34.90 -9.79 -18.30
C GLU A 272 33.36 -9.79 -18.16
N ARG A 273 32.64 -10.48 -19.06
CA ARG A 273 31.18 -10.67 -18.94
C ARG A 273 30.81 -11.37 -17.62
N ALA A 274 31.48 -12.47 -17.29
CA ALA A 274 31.26 -13.17 -16.03
C ALA A 274 31.64 -12.34 -14.79
N ALA A 275 32.52 -11.34 -14.91
CA ALA A 275 32.79 -10.38 -13.84
C ALA A 275 31.69 -9.29 -13.75
N ALA A 276 31.19 -8.80 -14.89
CA ALA A 276 30.08 -7.85 -14.96
C ALA A 276 28.77 -8.46 -14.41
N ASP A 277 28.44 -9.69 -14.80
CA ASP A 277 27.25 -10.40 -14.31
C ASP A 277 27.30 -10.64 -12.80
N ARG A 278 28.48 -10.95 -12.26
CA ARG A 278 28.69 -11.05 -10.80
C ARG A 278 28.45 -9.72 -10.10
N ARG A 279 29.05 -8.63 -10.57
CA ARG A 279 28.82 -7.28 -10.01
C ARG A 279 27.34 -6.90 -10.05
N ALA A 280 26.67 -7.09 -11.18
CA ALA A 280 25.23 -6.83 -11.31
C ALA A 280 24.38 -7.69 -10.37
N SER A 281 24.78 -8.94 -10.08
CA SER A 281 24.11 -9.80 -9.10
C SER A 281 24.35 -9.36 -7.65
N GLU A 282 25.56 -8.86 -7.34
CA GLU A 282 25.94 -8.33 -6.03
C GLU A 282 25.23 -6.99 -5.75
N GLU A 283 25.15 -6.12 -6.75
CA GLU A 283 24.41 -4.86 -6.70
C GLU A 283 22.91 -5.10 -6.45
N ARG A 284 22.26 -5.98 -7.22
CA ARG A 284 20.86 -6.37 -6.98
C ARG A 284 20.63 -6.95 -5.59
N ALA A 285 21.55 -7.79 -5.11
CA ALA A 285 21.47 -8.36 -3.76
C ALA A 285 21.69 -7.29 -2.66
N ALA A 286 22.46 -6.24 -2.92
CA ALA A 286 22.63 -5.11 -2.01
C ALA A 286 21.38 -4.20 -2.01
N GLU A 287 20.79 -3.94 -3.18
CA GLU A 287 19.53 -3.20 -3.33
C GLU A 287 18.36 -3.92 -2.64
N GLU A 288 18.23 -5.24 -2.81
CA GLU A 288 17.21 -6.05 -2.15
C GLU A 288 17.37 -6.01 -0.62
N ARG A 289 18.60 -6.07 -0.11
CA ARG A 289 18.89 -5.93 1.33
C ARG A 289 18.53 -4.53 1.85
N ALA A 290 18.89 -3.48 1.12
CA ALA A 290 18.55 -2.10 1.49
C ALA A 290 17.03 -1.86 1.45
N ALA A 291 16.31 -2.46 0.50
CA ALA A 291 14.85 -2.41 0.45
C ALA A 291 14.21 -3.18 1.63
N ALA A 292 14.74 -4.35 1.97
CA ALA A 292 14.29 -5.14 3.12
C ALA A 292 14.57 -4.43 4.46
N GLU A 293 15.69 -3.73 4.58
CA GLU A 293 16.05 -2.92 5.75
C GLU A 293 15.08 -1.73 5.92
N ARG A 294 14.86 -0.93 4.86
CA ARG A 294 13.86 0.16 4.87
C ARG A 294 12.46 -0.33 5.22
N ALA A 295 12.03 -1.46 4.66
CA ALA A 295 10.74 -2.07 4.97
C ALA A 295 10.67 -2.59 6.43
N ALA A 296 11.79 -2.98 7.04
CA ALA A 296 11.86 -3.33 8.46
C ALA A 296 11.82 -2.08 9.36
N GLU A 297 12.48 -1.00 8.98
CA GLU A 297 12.42 0.30 9.66
C GLU A 297 11.01 0.90 9.63
N GLU A 298 10.36 0.91 8.45
CA GLU A 298 8.99 1.38 8.29
C GLU A 298 8.00 0.59 9.18
N ARG A 299 8.18 -0.74 9.26
CA ARG A 299 7.38 -1.59 10.16
C ARG A 299 7.63 -1.28 11.64
N ARG A 300 8.86 -0.93 12.03
CA ARG A 300 9.19 -0.51 13.40
C ARG A 300 8.55 0.84 13.73
N ALA A 301 8.69 1.83 12.85
CA ALA A 301 8.05 3.13 13.00
C ALA A 301 6.51 3.02 13.07
N ALA A 302 5.91 2.16 12.24
CA ALA A 302 4.47 1.88 12.28
C ALA A 302 4.02 1.16 13.56
N ALA A 303 4.87 0.32 14.16
CA ALA A 303 4.60 -0.30 15.47
C ALA A 303 4.71 0.72 16.62
N GLU A 304 5.75 1.56 16.61
CA GLU A 304 5.95 2.63 17.60
C GLU A 304 4.82 3.68 17.55
N ALA A 305 4.37 4.07 16.35
CA ALA A 305 3.22 4.95 16.18
C ALA A 305 1.93 4.35 16.78
N ARG A 306 1.70 3.04 16.59
CA ARG A 306 0.55 2.34 17.20
C ARG A 306 0.65 2.32 18.73
N GLU A 307 1.83 2.05 19.30
CA GLU A 307 2.00 2.14 20.76
C GLU A 307 1.73 3.55 21.30
N LEU A 308 2.14 4.60 20.58
CA LEU A 308 1.88 5.99 20.98
C LEU A 308 0.38 6.32 20.91
N ASP A 309 -0.33 5.87 19.88
CA ASP A 309 -1.77 6.08 19.75
C ASP A 309 -2.56 5.25 20.77
N GLU A 310 -2.12 4.02 21.09
CA GLU A 310 -2.70 3.22 22.18
C GLU A 310 -2.49 3.88 23.55
N ARG A 311 -1.30 4.46 23.81
CA ARG A 311 -1.02 5.22 25.04
C ARG A 311 -1.89 6.47 25.14
N ARG A 312 -2.03 7.26 24.07
CA ARG A 312 -2.93 8.41 24.01
C ARG A 312 -4.38 8.00 24.27
N ALA A 313 -4.85 6.94 23.61
CA ALA A 313 -6.21 6.42 23.84
C ALA A 313 -6.42 5.92 25.28
N ALA A 314 -5.39 5.40 25.95
CA ALA A 314 -5.45 5.04 27.36
C ALA A 314 -5.44 6.26 28.29
N GLU A 315 -4.64 7.29 27.99
CA GLU A 315 -4.62 8.56 28.72
C GLU A 315 -5.95 9.32 28.60
N ASP A 316 -6.54 9.37 27.41
CA ASP A 316 -7.85 9.97 27.14
C ASP A 316 -8.97 9.25 27.90
N ARG A 317 -8.95 7.91 27.93
CA ARG A 317 -9.88 7.11 28.76
C ARG A 317 -9.70 7.42 30.24
N ALA A 318 -8.47 7.42 30.74
CA ALA A 318 -8.18 7.76 32.14
C ALA A 318 -8.54 9.22 32.49
N ALA A 319 -8.50 10.15 31.53
CA ALA A 319 -9.00 11.52 31.71
C ALA A 319 -10.54 11.57 31.73
N ALA A 320 -11.21 10.82 30.84
CA ALA A 320 -12.67 10.70 30.82
C ALA A 320 -13.23 10.05 32.10
N ASP A 321 -12.59 9.00 32.61
CA ASP A 321 -12.96 8.33 33.86
C ASP A 321 -12.82 9.28 35.06
N ARG A 322 -11.70 10.01 35.17
CA ARG A 322 -11.51 11.05 36.20
C ARG A 322 -12.58 12.14 36.11
N ALA A 323 -12.87 12.64 34.90
CA ALA A 323 -13.92 13.65 34.71
C ALA A 323 -15.33 13.11 35.03
N ALA A 324 -15.58 11.81 34.84
CA ALA A 324 -16.83 11.17 35.24
C ALA A 324 -16.93 11.02 36.76
N GLU A 325 -15.84 10.67 37.45
CA GLU A 325 -15.76 10.61 38.91
C GLU A 325 -15.95 11.99 39.56
N GLU A 326 -15.25 13.02 39.06
CA GLU A 326 -15.44 14.42 39.50
C GLU A 326 -16.89 14.89 39.35
N ARG A 327 -17.55 14.53 38.23
CA ARG A 327 -18.98 14.82 38.01
C ARG A 327 -19.89 14.10 39.00
N ARG A 328 -19.60 12.85 39.38
CA ARG A 328 -20.35 12.11 40.40
C ARG A 328 -20.21 12.77 41.77
N VAL A 329 -18.98 13.07 42.19
CA VAL A 329 -18.73 13.77 43.46
C VAL A 329 -19.39 15.16 43.48
N ALA A 330 -19.40 15.88 42.35
CA ALA A 330 -20.12 17.15 42.24
C ALA A 330 -21.65 16.99 42.29
N GLN A 331 -22.22 15.92 41.74
CA GLN A 331 -23.65 15.59 41.85
C GLN A 331 -24.04 15.20 43.28
N GLU A 332 -23.24 14.37 43.95
CA GLU A 332 -23.45 13.98 45.34
C GLU A 332 -23.44 15.20 46.27
N ARG A 333 -22.46 16.10 46.11
CA ARG A 333 -22.41 17.36 46.87
C ARG A 333 -23.63 18.25 46.63
N ARG A 334 -24.10 18.38 45.39
CA ARG A 334 -25.32 19.14 45.07
C ARG A 334 -26.56 18.51 45.72
N ALA A 335 -26.67 17.18 45.67
CA ALA A 335 -27.76 16.46 46.32
C ALA A 335 -27.73 16.62 47.86
N GLU A 336 -26.54 16.63 48.48
CA GLU A 336 -26.40 16.96 49.91
C GLU A 336 -26.78 18.41 50.21
N GLU A 337 -26.37 19.38 49.40
CA GLU A 337 -26.72 20.80 49.54
C GLU A 337 -28.23 21.02 49.39
N GLU A 338 -28.87 20.38 48.41
CA GLU A 338 -30.33 20.38 48.24
C GLU A 338 -31.06 19.75 49.43
N GLN A 339 -30.57 18.62 49.95
CA GLN A 339 -31.14 17.99 51.16
C GLN A 339 -31.01 18.88 52.40
N ARG A 340 -29.88 19.57 52.57
CA ARG A 340 -29.67 20.53 53.67
C ARG A 340 -30.62 21.72 53.54
N ALA A 341 -30.73 22.31 52.34
CA ALA A 341 -31.67 23.40 52.08
C ALA A 341 -33.14 22.99 52.31
N ALA A 342 -33.53 21.78 51.89
CA ALA A 342 -34.87 21.25 52.13
C ALA A 342 -35.13 21.00 53.63
N ALA A 343 -34.13 20.51 54.38
CA ALA A 343 -34.24 20.31 55.82
C ALA A 343 -34.34 21.65 56.59
N GLU A 344 -33.57 22.68 56.19
CA GLU A 344 -33.68 24.03 56.74
C GLU A 344 -35.04 24.66 56.45
N TYR A 345 -35.55 24.53 55.21
CA TYR A 345 -36.87 25.04 54.83
C TYR A 345 -37.99 24.36 55.64
N ALA A 346 -37.94 23.03 55.79
CA ALA A 346 -38.91 22.29 56.59
C ALA A 346 -38.82 22.61 58.10
N ALA A 347 -37.62 22.93 58.62
CA ALA A 347 -37.47 23.41 59.99
C ALA A 347 -38.05 24.81 60.18
N LEU A 348 -37.88 25.70 59.19
CA LEU A 348 -38.40 27.06 59.21
C LEU A 348 -39.94 27.09 59.09
N GLU A 349 -40.52 26.21 58.26
CA GLU A 349 -41.97 26.01 58.17
C GLU A 349 -42.54 25.51 59.52
N ARG A 350 -41.91 24.51 60.16
CA ARG A 350 -42.31 24.06 61.50
C ARG A 350 -42.24 25.18 62.54
N ALA A 351 -41.19 26.00 62.52
CA ALA A 351 -41.06 27.14 63.45
C ALA A 351 -42.15 28.20 63.23
N ILE A 352 -42.60 28.42 61.98
CA ILE A 352 -43.75 29.28 61.68
C ILE A 352 -45.05 28.67 62.24
N GLN A 353 -45.29 27.37 62.02
CA GLN A 353 -46.46 26.66 62.52
C GLN A 353 -46.52 26.62 64.06
N GLU A 354 -45.40 26.34 64.74
CA GLU A 354 -45.30 26.39 66.20
C GLU A 354 -45.58 27.80 66.74
N ARG A 355 -45.09 28.84 66.06
CA ARG A 355 -45.36 30.25 66.41
C ARG A 355 -46.83 30.61 66.21
N GLN A 356 -47.47 30.14 65.13
CA GLN A 356 -48.91 30.33 64.89
C GLN A 356 -49.74 29.63 65.98
N ALA A 357 -49.49 28.36 66.24
CA ALA A 357 -50.15 27.61 67.32
C ALA A 357 -49.90 28.23 68.72
N ALA A 358 -48.74 28.83 68.96
CA ALA A 358 -48.47 29.55 70.21
C ALA A 358 -49.22 30.89 70.31
N MET A 359 -49.46 31.58 69.20
CA MET A 359 -50.32 32.77 69.17
C MET A 359 -51.78 32.40 69.40
N GLU A 360 -52.31 31.38 68.69
CA GLU A 360 -53.67 30.89 68.88
C GLU A 360 -53.94 30.44 70.33
N ARG A 361 -52.96 29.80 70.98
CA ARG A 361 -53.07 29.44 72.41
C ARG A 361 -53.15 30.67 73.32
N ARG A 362 -52.35 31.70 73.06
CA ARG A 362 -52.41 32.97 73.83
C ARG A 362 -53.74 33.67 73.65
N GLU A 363 -54.25 33.72 72.42
CA GLU A 363 -55.57 34.29 72.12
C GLU A 363 -56.68 33.49 72.82
N GLN A 364 -56.60 32.16 72.86
CA GLN A 364 -57.55 31.32 73.62
C GLN A 364 -57.44 31.51 75.14
N GLU A 365 -56.23 31.69 75.69
CA GLU A 365 -56.01 31.98 77.10
C GLU A 365 -56.55 33.37 77.49
N GLU A 366 -56.34 34.38 76.65
CA GLU A 366 -56.85 35.74 76.82
C GLU A 366 -58.39 35.79 76.72
N LEU A 367 -58.98 35.08 75.74
CA LEU A 367 -60.42 34.92 75.63
C LEU A 367 -61.02 34.26 76.88
N ARG A 368 -60.46 33.13 77.34
CA ARG A 368 -60.91 32.48 78.60
C ARG A 368 -60.80 33.41 79.81
N ALA A 369 -59.70 34.14 79.94
CA ALA A 369 -59.55 35.13 81.02
C ALA A 369 -60.64 36.22 80.95
N SER A 370 -60.99 36.70 79.75
CA SER A 370 -62.07 37.68 79.55
C SER A 370 -63.47 37.10 79.83
N GLU A 371 -63.69 35.82 79.55
CA GLU A 371 -64.95 35.13 79.86
C GLU A 371 -65.10 34.93 81.37
N GLU A 372 -64.00 34.60 82.07
CA GLU A 372 -63.94 34.50 83.53
C GLU A 372 -64.19 35.85 84.22
N THR A 373 -63.59 36.94 83.75
CA THR A 373 -63.86 38.28 84.31
C THR A 373 -65.29 38.72 84.03
N ALA A 374 -65.80 38.53 82.80
CA ALA A 374 -67.19 38.85 82.47
C ALA A 374 -68.20 38.01 83.27
N ALA A 375 -67.89 36.75 83.58
CA ALA A 375 -68.70 35.91 84.46
C ALA A 375 -68.68 36.41 85.92
N ALA A 376 -67.51 36.83 86.42
CA ALA A 376 -67.37 37.42 87.76
C ALA A 376 -68.13 38.75 87.89
N GLU A 377 -68.05 39.62 86.88
CA GLU A 377 -68.80 40.88 86.81
C GLU A 377 -70.31 40.65 86.76
N ARG A 378 -70.79 39.69 85.95
CA ARG A 378 -72.22 39.31 85.93
C ARG A 378 -72.69 38.80 87.27
N ALA A 379 -71.91 37.94 87.95
CA ALA A 379 -72.24 37.45 89.27
C ALA A 379 -72.22 38.55 90.35
N ALA A 380 -71.37 39.57 90.20
CA ALA A 380 -71.37 40.75 91.08
C ALA A 380 -72.58 41.66 90.79
N ALA A 381 -72.92 41.88 89.52
CA ALA A 381 -74.08 42.65 89.09
C ALA A 381 -75.40 41.99 89.52
N GLU A 382 -75.51 40.66 89.45
CA GLU A 382 -76.69 39.92 89.94
C GLU A 382 -76.87 40.08 91.45
N ARG A 383 -75.77 39.98 92.24
CA ARG A 383 -75.80 40.23 93.69
C ARG A 383 -76.21 41.68 94.00
N ALA A 384 -75.65 42.65 93.29
CA ALA A 384 -76.00 44.06 93.43
C ALA A 384 -77.45 44.34 93.02
N ALA A 385 -77.97 43.67 91.98
CA ALA A 385 -79.37 43.80 91.55
C ALA A 385 -80.34 43.18 92.57
N VAL A 386 -79.99 42.06 93.21
CA VAL A 386 -80.77 41.49 94.32
C VAL A 386 -80.79 42.43 95.53
N GLU A 387 -79.67 43.08 95.84
CA GLU A 387 -79.56 44.07 96.92
C GLU A 387 -80.33 45.36 96.59
N GLN A 388 -80.21 45.88 95.37
CA GLN A 388 -80.96 47.05 94.90
C GLN A 388 -82.46 46.77 94.82
N ALA A 389 -82.90 45.61 94.33
CA ALA A 389 -84.31 45.22 94.36
C ALA A 389 -84.83 44.97 95.79
N ALA A 390 -83.96 44.81 96.79
CA ALA A 390 -84.33 44.80 98.21
C ALA A 390 -84.34 46.20 98.84
N ALA A 391 -83.67 47.18 98.21
CA ALA A 391 -83.69 48.60 98.59
C ALA A 391 -84.83 49.37 97.91
N GLU A 392 -85.10 49.15 96.62
CA GLU A 392 -86.25 49.73 95.90
C GLU A 392 -87.57 49.31 96.54
N ARG A 393 -87.72 48.03 96.93
CA ARG A 393 -88.89 47.58 97.72
C ARG A 393 -89.05 48.26 99.08
N ARG A 394 -88.03 48.96 99.59
CA ARG A 394 -88.12 49.83 100.80
C ARG A 394 -88.33 51.30 100.44
N ALA A 395 -87.93 51.74 99.24
CA ALA A 395 -88.07 53.11 98.76
C ALA A 395 -89.41 53.37 98.07
N ASP A 396 -90.00 52.39 97.39
CA ASP A 396 -91.33 52.47 96.77
C ASP A 396 -92.45 52.52 97.81
N GLU A 397 -92.21 51.97 99.01
CA GLU A 397 -93.09 52.16 100.18
C GLU A 397 -93.10 53.62 100.68
N GLU A 398 -92.03 54.41 100.43
CA GLU A 398 -91.95 55.83 100.82
C GLU A 398 -92.25 56.81 99.68
N ARG A 399 -91.95 56.47 98.41
CA ARG A 399 -92.04 57.42 97.27
C ARG A 399 -93.43 57.62 96.69
N VAL A 400 -94.39 56.74 96.96
CA VAL A 400 -95.80 56.90 96.53
C VAL A 400 -96.50 58.10 97.23
N ALA A 401 -95.92 58.63 98.31
CA ALA A 401 -96.55 59.66 99.14
C ALA A 401 -96.25 61.13 98.76
N VAL A 402 -95.19 61.44 98.01
CA VAL A 402 -94.66 62.83 97.93
C VAL A 402 -94.62 63.43 96.53
N GLU A 403 -94.24 62.70 95.48
CA GLU A 403 -93.88 63.32 94.19
C GLU A 403 -95.04 63.49 93.19
N ARG A 404 -96.30 63.36 93.64
CA ARG A 404 -97.49 63.71 92.84
C ARG A 404 -98.01 65.13 93.11
N ARG A 405 -97.12 66.13 93.09
CA ARG A 405 -97.40 67.57 92.92
C ARG A 405 -96.11 68.39 92.82
N VAL A 406 -95.75 68.81 91.61
CA VAL A 406 -95.07 70.06 91.17
C VAL A 406 -94.22 69.78 89.92
N SER A 407 -94.28 70.68 88.94
CA SER A 407 -93.40 70.82 87.75
C SER A 407 -93.77 70.18 86.39
N GLU A 408 -94.99 69.66 86.20
CA GLU A 408 -95.52 69.42 84.83
C GLU A 408 -95.57 70.71 83.96
N GLU A 409 -95.53 71.90 84.57
CA GLU A 409 -95.65 73.20 83.88
C GLU A 409 -94.33 73.84 83.42
N ARG A 410 -93.15 73.21 83.59
CA ARG A 410 -91.89 73.69 82.97
C ARG A 410 -91.36 72.81 81.84
N ALA A 411 -91.98 71.66 81.59
CA ALA A 411 -91.49 70.66 80.66
C ALA A 411 -91.89 70.87 79.18
N ALA A 412 -92.85 71.74 78.87
CA ALA A 412 -93.54 71.76 77.56
C ALA A 412 -93.10 72.83 76.56
N ALA A 413 -92.38 73.87 77.00
CA ALA A 413 -91.97 74.99 76.14
C ALA A 413 -90.54 74.83 75.57
N GLU A 414 -89.62 74.30 76.38
CA GLU A 414 -88.19 74.22 76.04
C GLU A 414 -87.91 73.17 74.94
N ARG A 415 -88.60 72.01 75.00
CA ARG A 415 -88.45 70.91 74.02
C ARG A 415 -88.73 71.35 72.57
N ARG A 416 -89.76 72.18 72.37
CA ARG A 416 -90.23 72.59 71.03
C ARG A 416 -89.22 73.46 70.26
N ALA A 417 -88.34 74.19 70.95
CA ALA A 417 -87.32 75.03 70.31
C ALA A 417 -86.02 74.27 70.00
N GLU A 418 -85.76 73.15 70.67
CA GLU A 418 -84.63 72.27 70.39
C GLU A 418 -84.94 71.26 69.27
N ASP A 419 -86.16 70.70 69.27
CA ASP A 419 -86.60 69.74 68.25
C ASP A 419 -86.53 70.33 66.83
N GLU A 420 -86.84 71.62 66.67
CA GLU A 420 -86.84 72.31 65.37
C GLU A 420 -85.40 72.52 64.83
N ARG A 421 -84.42 72.80 65.69
CA ARG A 421 -83.01 72.95 65.30
C ARG A 421 -82.36 71.61 64.96
N ARG A 422 -82.64 70.58 65.77
CA ARG A 422 -82.17 69.21 65.51
C ARG A 422 -82.70 68.69 64.18
N ALA A 423 -83.97 68.97 63.84
CA ALA A 423 -84.58 68.56 62.58
C ALA A 423 -83.95 69.23 61.34
N GLU A 424 -83.45 70.47 61.42
CA GLU A 424 -82.72 71.11 60.31
C GLU A 424 -81.28 70.60 60.17
N GLU A 425 -80.57 70.41 61.29
CA GLU A 425 -79.21 69.85 61.29
C GLU A 425 -79.19 68.40 60.79
N GLU A 426 -80.17 67.58 61.21
CA GLU A 426 -80.34 66.20 60.74
C GLU A 426 -80.63 66.13 59.24
N ARG A 427 -81.41 67.08 58.68
CA ARG A 427 -81.65 67.15 57.22
C ARG A 427 -80.38 67.48 56.44
N ARG A 428 -79.54 68.41 56.93
CA ARG A 428 -78.25 68.75 56.30
C ARG A 428 -77.28 67.57 56.36
N ALA A 429 -77.14 66.97 57.54
CA ALA A 429 -76.32 65.77 57.72
C ALA A 429 -76.81 64.59 56.85
N ALA A 430 -78.12 64.42 56.66
CA ALA A 430 -78.66 63.40 55.76
C ALA A 430 -78.37 63.67 54.28
N THR A 431 -78.37 64.94 53.84
CA THR A 431 -77.96 65.29 52.46
C THR A 431 -76.47 65.12 52.23
N GLU A 432 -75.62 65.43 53.22
CA GLU A 432 -74.17 65.25 53.14
C GLU A 432 -73.80 63.76 53.12
N ARG A 433 -74.38 62.94 54.00
CA ARG A 433 -74.18 61.48 53.98
C ARG A 433 -74.57 60.86 52.63
N ARG A 434 -75.72 61.24 52.06
CA ARG A 434 -76.13 60.75 50.72
C ARG A 434 -75.17 61.19 49.60
N ALA A 435 -74.56 62.38 49.72
CA ALA A 435 -73.55 62.83 48.77
C ALA A 435 -72.22 62.07 48.94
N GLU A 436 -71.81 61.75 50.17
CA GLU A 436 -70.62 60.94 50.45
C GLU A 436 -70.80 59.47 50.06
N GLU A 437 -71.95 58.86 50.37
CA GLU A 437 -72.33 57.51 49.92
C GLU A 437 -72.33 57.43 48.38
N GLY A 438 -72.88 58.44 47.70
CA GLY A 438 -72.83 58.56 46.25
C GLY A 438 -71.42 58.67 45.67
N ARG A 439 -70.50 59.36 46.36
CA ARG A 439 -69.08 59.43 45.96
C ARG A 439 -68.37 58.10 46.18
N ARG A 440 -68.51 57.47 47.35
CA ARG A 440 -67.91 56.17 47.67
C ARG A 440 -68.38 55.07 46.71
N ALA A 441 -69.67 55.04 46.38
CA ALA A 441 -70.21 54.09 45.41
C ALA A 441 -69.72 54.34 43.96
N ALA A 442 -69.36 55.58 43.60
CA ALA A 442 -68.74 55.90 42.31
C ALA A 442 -67.25 55.52 42.28
N GLU A 443 -66.52 55.76 43.38
CA GLU A 443 -65.12 55.37 43.56
C GLU A 443 -64.96 53.84 43.56
N GLU A 444 -65.84 53.11 44.25
CA GLU A 444 -65.87 51.65 44.28
C GLU A 444 -66.11 51.04 42.89
N ARG A 445 -67.05 51.61 42.11
CA ARG A 445 -67.26 51.20 40.71
C ARG A 445 -66.04 51.47 39.83
N ALA A 446 -65.43 52.65 39.96
CA ALA A 446 -64.21 52.98 39.23
C ALA A 446 -63.01 52.08 39.62
N ALA A 447 -62.93 51.65 40.88
CA ALA A 447 -61.93 50.68 41.32
C ALA A 447 -62.21 49.28 40.76
N MET A 448 -63.47 48.83 40.76
CA MET A 448 -63.89 47.55 40.19
C MET A 448 -63.60 47.49 38.68
N ASP A 449 -63.96 48.54 37.93
CA ASP A 449 -63.69 48.63 36.50
C ASP A 449 -62.18 48.58 36.20
N ARG A 450 -61.34 49.26 36.99
CA ARG A 450 -59.87 49.17 36.86
C ARG A 450 -59.36 47.75 37.12
N ALA A 451 -59.83 47.09 38.19
CA ALA A 451 -59.43 45.72 38.50
C ALA A 451 -59.84 44.71 37.40
N VAL A 452 -60.97 44.94 36.73
CA VAL A 452 -61.39 44.13 35.56
C VAL A 452 -60.49 44.37 34.35
N GLN A 453 -60.10 45.63 34.08
CA GLN A 453 -59.17 45.93 32.98
C GLN A 453 -57.76 45.40 33.23
N GLU A 454 -57.25 45.50 34.46
CA GLU A 454 -55.95 44.93 34.85
C GLU A 454 -55.92 43.41 34.72
N ARG A 455 -57.01 42.72 35.10
CA ARG A 455 -57.13 41.27 34.89
C ARG A 455 -57.12 40.88 33.41
N ARG A 456 -57.89 41.57 32.56
CA ARG A 456 -57.88 41.32 31.10
C ARG A 456 -56.50 41.56 30.49
N ALA A 457 -55.83 42.66 30.84
CA ALA A 457 -54.48 42.94 30.37
C ALA A 457 -53.44 41.91 30.87
N ALA A 458 -53.64 41.31 32.05
CA ALA A 458 -52.79 40.22 32.54
C ALA A 458 -53.08 38.87 31.83
N GLU A 459 -54.36 38.57 31.54
CA GLU A 459 -54.77 37.39 30.79
C GLU A 459 -54.28 37.44 29.33
N GLU A 460 -54.38 38.60 28.66
CA GLU A 460 -53.83 38.81 27.31
C GLU A 460 -52.31 38.64 27.25
N ARG A 461 -51.57 39.10 28.27
CA ARG A 461 -50.11 38.90 28.35
C ARG A 461 -49.76 37.43 28.51
N ARG A 462 -50.44 36.71 29.39
CA ARG A 462 -50.24 35.25 29.57
C ARG A 462 -50.51 34.49 28.27
N ALA A 463 -51.61 34.80 27.58
CA ALA A 463 -51.92 34.21 26.29
C ALA A 463 -50.85 34.51 25.21
N GLN A 464 -50.26 35.72 25.21
CA GLN A 464 -49.14 36.06 24.31
C GLN A 464 -47.84 35.34 24.69
N GLU A 465 -47.56 35.16 25.97
CA GLU A 465 -46.39 34.41 26.48
C GLU A 465 -46.52 32.92 26.15
N GLU A 466 -47.69 32.32 26.35
CA GLU A 466 -47.99 30.92 25.96
C GLU A 466 -47.88 30.71 24.44
N LEU A 467 -48.39 31.64 23.62
CA LEU A 467 -48.25 31.58 22.17
C LEU A 467 -46.79 31.68 21.71
N ARG A 468 -45.96 32.50 22.38
CA ARG A 468 -44.52 32.59 22.10
C ARG A 468 -43.80 31.30 22.50
N ALA A 469 -44.04 30.79 23.70
CA ALA A 469 -43.45 29.53 24.16
C ALA A 469 -43.83 28.35 23.24
N ALA A 470 -45.07 28.29 22.77
CA ALA A 470 -45.51 27.28 21.80
C ALA A 470 -44.83 27.44 20.43
N ALA A 471 -44.65 28.68 19.95
CA ALA A 471 -43.95 28.95 18.70
C ALA A 471 -42.45 28.63 18.79
N GLU A 472 -41.81 28.93 19.92
CA GLU A 472 -40.40 28.59 20.20
C GLU A 472 -40.19 27.08 20.29
N HIS A 473 -41.08 26.35 20.98
CA HIS A 473 -41.05 24.88 21.00
C HIS A 473 -41.22 24.28 19.59
N ALA A 474 -42.18 24.76 18.80
CA ALA A 474 -42.38 24.29 17.43
C ALA A 474 -41.20 24.61 16.50
N ALA A 475 -40.51 25.74 16.71
CA ALA A 475 -39.29 26.09 15.99
C ALA A 475 -38.10 25.19 16.40
N ALA A 476 -37.95 24.93 17.70
CA ALA A 476 -36.91 24.05 18.24
C ALA A 476 -37.08 22.60 17.78
N GLU A 477 -38.32 22.08 17.75
CA GLU A 477 -38.64 20.74 17.25
C GLU A 477 -38.31 20.60 15.76
N ARG A 478 -38.69 21.58 14.93
CA ARG A 478 -38.33 21.61 13.50
C ARG A 478 -36.82 21.65 13.28
N ALA A 479 -36.10 22.48 14.04
CA ALA A 479 -34.64 22.55 13.97
C ALA A 479 -33.97 21.24 14.44
N ALA A 480 -34.56 20.52 15.40
CA ALA A 480 -34.07 19.21 15.83
C ALA A 480 -34.30 18.13 14.76
N LEU A 481 -35.46 18.12 14.10
CA LEU A 481 -35.78 17.22 12.99
C LEU A 481 -34.87 17.46 11.78
N GLU A 482 -34.69 18.72 11.36
CA GLU A 482 -33.79 19.10 10.27
C GLU A 482 -32.34 18.66 10.54
N ARG A 483 -31.85 18.83 11.77
CA ARG A 483 -30.52 18.34 12.17
C ARG A 483 -30.42 16.82 12.11
N ALA A 484 -31.45 16.10 12.56
CA ALA A 484 -31.48 14.64 12.51
C ALA A 484 -31.53 14.10 11.07
N GLU A 485 -32.23 14.77 10.16
CA GLU A 485 -32.25 14.43 8.73
C GLU A 485 -30.90 14.76 8.05
N ALA A 486 -30.30 15.92 8.36
CA ALA A 486 -28.98 16.28 7.88
C ALA A 486 -27.91 15.26 8.33
N GLU A 487 -27.91 14.86 9.61
CA GLU A 487 -27.01 13.85 10.17
C GLU A 487 -27.19 12.48 9.50
N ARG A 488 -28.43 12.03 9.30
CA ARG A 488 -28.73 10.79 8.54
C ARG A 488 -28.19 10.85 7.12
N SER A 489 -28.36 11.98 6.42
CA SER A 489 -27.84 12.16 5.06
C SER A 489 -26.31 12.18 5.00
N ALA A 490 -25.65 12.63 6.07
CA ALA A 490 -24.18 12.62 6.18
C ALA A 490 -23.67 11.21 6.50
N ALA A 491 -24.36 10.47 7.36
CA ALA A 491 -24.06 9.07 7.67
C ALA A 491 -24.22 8.16 6.45
N GLN A 492 -25.29 8.35 5.65
CA GLN A 492 -25.48 7.63 4.38
C GLN A 492 -24.35 7.89 3.39
N ARG A 493 -24.02 9.16 3.14
CA ARG A 493 -22.91 9.53 2.23
C ARG A 493 -21.56 8.98 2.67
N ARG A 494 -21.28 8.90 3.97
CA ARG A 494 -20.08 8.23 4.51
C ARG A 494 -20.09 6.73 4.22
N ALA A 495 -21.19 6.04 4.52
CA ALA A 495 -21.32 4.60 4.26
C ALA A 495 -21.24 4.25 2.76
N GLU A 496 -21.69 5.14 1.87
CA GLU A 496 -21.52 5.00 0.42
C GLU A 496 -20.06 5.21 -0.03
N ALA A 497 -19.37 6.21 0.52
CA ALA A 497 -17.95 6.43 0.26
C ALA A 497 -17.07 5.27 0.75
N ASP A 498 -17.34 4.74 1.96
CA ASP A 498 -16.63 3.58 2.52
C ASP A 498 -16.82 2.33 1.65
N ARG A 499 -18.02 2.12 1.09
CA ARG A 499 -18.31 1.04 0.14
C ARG A 499 -17.53 1.21 -1.17
N ALA A 500 -17.51 2.42 -1.74
CA ALA A 500 -16.77 2.69 -2.96
C ALA A 500 -15.25 2.49 -2.79
N LEU A 501 -14.70 2.87 -1.62
CA LEU A 501 -13.30 2.58 -1.27
C LEU A 501 -13.04 1.08 -1.10
N ALA A 502 -13.95 0.34 -0.45
CA ALA A 502 -13.83 -1.11 -0.30
C ALA A 502 -13.91 -1.85 -1.66
N GLU A 503 -14.79 -1.41 -2.55
CA GLU A 503 -14.94 -1.96 -3.91
C GLU A 503 -13.70 -1.66 -4.77
N SER A 504 -13.18 -0.43 -4.73
CA SER A 504 -11.92 -0.05 -5.37
C SER A 504 -10.73 -0.89 -4.88
N ALA A 505 -10.62 -1.09 -3.55
CA ALA A 505 -9.57 -1.93 -2.96
C ALA A 505 -9.72 -3.42 -3.36
N ALA A 506 -10.95 -3.92 -3.53
CA ALA A 506 -11.19 -5.27 -4.03
C ALA A 506 -10.81 -5.40 -5.51
N ALA A 507 -11.14 -4.41 -6.34
CA ALA A 507 -10.77 -4.36 -7.76
C ALA A 507 -9.25 -4.28 -7.95
N GLN A 508 -8.54 -3.47 -7.15
CA GLN A 508 -7.08 -3.40 -7.15
C GLN A 508 -6.44 -4.77 -6.82
N ARG A 509 -6.90 -5.45 -5.75
CA ARG A 509 -6.39 -6.79 -5.41
C ARG A 509 -6.66 -7.82 -6.50
N ALA A 510 -7.81 -7.76 -7.17
CA ALA A 510 -8.10 -8.64 -8.31
C ALA A 510 -7.17 -8.36 -9.51
N ALA A 511 -6.86 -7.09 -9.78
CA ALA A 511 -5.90 -6.71 -10.82
C ALA A 511 -4.46 -7.15 -10.47
N GLU A 512 -4.02 -6.96 -9.23
CA GLU A 512 -2.73 -7.45 -8.73
C GLU A 512 -2.60 -8.97 -8.85
N GLN A 513 -3.64 -9.72 -8.47
CA GLN A 513 -3.68 -11.17 -8.61
C GLN A 513 -3.60 -11.61 -10.09
N ALA A 514 -4.36 -10.96 -10.98
CA ALA A 514 -4.30 -11.25 -12.42
C ALA A 514 -2.91 -10.95 -13.03
N MET A 515 -2.23 -9.90 -12.58
CA MET A 515 -0.87 -9.57 -13.02
C MET A 515 0.17 -10.55 -12.46
N ALA A 516 0.03 -10.98 -11.19
CA ALA A 516 0.88 -12.00 -10.58
C ALA A 516 0.71 -13.37 -11.26
N GLU A 517 -0.52 -13.76 -11.60
CA GLU A 517 -0.81 -15.01 -12.32
C GLU A 517 -0.22 -14.98 -13.74
N ARG A 518 -0.35 -13.86 -14.46
CA ARG A 518 0.30 -13.67 -15.78
C ARG A 518 1.82 -13.79 -15.69
N ALA A 519 2.45 -13.13 -14.72
CA ALA A 519 3.90 -13.20 -14.51
C ALA A 519 4.36 -14.63 -14.13
N ALA A 520 3.56 -15.37 -13.36
CA ALA A 520 3.84 -16.78 -13.05
C ALA A 520 3.69 -17.69 -14.28
N ALA A 521 2.66 -17.48 -15.11
CA ALA A 521 2.45 -18.20 -16.35
C ALA A 521 3.56 -17.93 -17.39
N GLU A 522 4.01 -16.68 -17.51
CA GLU A 522 5.12 -16.29 -18.37
C GLU A 522 6.44 -16.96 -17.94
N ARG A 523 6.76 -16.94 -16.64
CA ARG A 523 7.93 -17.63 -16.08
C ARG A 523 7.88 -19.14 -16.34
N ALA A 524 6.73 -19.78 -16.13
CA ALA A 524 6.55 -21.20 -16.42
C ALA A 524 6.66 -21.52 -17.93
N GLY A 525 6.23 -20.60 -18.80
CA GLY A 525 6.43 -20.70 -20.25
C GLY A 525 7.91 -20.59 -20.65
N ALA A 526 8.62 -19.60 -20.09
CA ALA A 526 10.05 -19.39 -20.33
C ALA A 526 10.90 -20.55 -19.82
N GLU A 527 10.59 -21.09 -18.64
CA GLU A 527 11.28 -22.25 -18.07
C GLU A 527 11.08 -23.51 -18.93
N ARG A 528 9.86 -23.77 -19.42
CA ARG A 528 9.58 -24.86 -20.36
C ARG A 528 10.35 -24.70 -21.66
N ALA A 529 10.36 -23.50 -22.25
CA ALA A 529 11.11 -23.22 -23.47
C ALA A 529 12.63 -23.39 -23.28
N ALA A 530 13.17 -23.02 -22.11
CA ALA A 530 14.57 -23.23 -21.77
C ALA A 530 14.88 -24.73 -21.59
N ALA A 531 14.01 -25.49 -20.91
CA ALA A 531 14.15 -26.93 -20.74
C ALA A 531 14.06 -27.70 -22.07
N GLU A 532 13.16 -27.30 -22.97
CA GLU A 532 13.02 -27.87 -24.32
C GLU A 532 14.29 -27.61 -25.17
N ARG A 533 14.82 -26.38 -25.15
CA ARG A 533 16.09 -26.04 -25.83
C ARG A 533 17.25 -26.87 -25.29
N ALA A 534 17.40 -26.97 -23.97
CA ALA A 534 18.44 -27.80 -23.36
C ALA A 534 18.27 -29.30 -23.68
N GLY A 535 17.04 -29.79 -23.83
CA GLY A 535 16.75 -31.15 -24.30
C GLY A 535 17.15 -31.36 -25.76
N ALA A 536 16.81 -30.41 -26.64
CA ALA A 536 17.16 -30.45 -28.06
C ALA A 536 18.68 -30.37 -28.29
N GLU A 537 19.38 -29.52 -27.54
CA GLU A 537 20.84 -29.37 -27.58
C GLU A 537 21.54 -30.66 -27.13
N ARG A 538 21.08 -31.30 -26.04
CA ARG A 538 21.59 -32.60 -25.59
C ARG A 538 21.37 -33.69 -26.64
N ALA A 539 20.18 -33.74 -27.26
CA ALA A 539 19.88 -34.70 -28.32
C ALA A 539 20.73 -34.46 -29.59
N ALA A 540 21.08 -33.21 -29.91
CA ALA A 540 21.99 -32.87 -30.99
C ALA A 540 23.43 -33.28 -30.66
N ALA A 541 23.90 -33.02 -29.44
CA ALA A 541 25.23 -33.43 -28.98
C ALA A 541 25.39 -34.96 -28.92
N GLU A 542 24.36 -35.69 -28.46
CA GLU A 542 24.35 -37.16 -28.45
C GLU A 542 24.42 -37.73 -29.88
N ARG A 543 23.70 -37.15 -30.83
CA ARG A 543 23.79 -37.53 -32.26
C ARG A 543 25.18 -37.27 -32.83
N ALA A 544 25.77 -36.10 -32.55
CA ALA A 544 27.13 -35.78 -33.00
C ALA A 544 28.17 -36.75 -32.42
N MET A 545 28.06 -37.10 -31.14
CA MET A 545 28.92 -38.12 -30.50
C MET A 545 28.72 -39.51 -31.10
N ALA A 546 27.48 -39.91 -31.40
CA ALA A 546 27.17 -41.18 -32.06
C ALA A 546 27.71 -41.25 -33.50
N GLU A 547 27.64 -40.14 -34.24
CA GLU A 547 28.19 -40.00 -35.60
C GLU A 547 29.73 -40.04 -35.59
N GLN A 548 30.38 -39.33 -34.66
CA GLN A 548 31.83 -39.42 -34.45
C GLN A 548 32.27 -40.84 -34.10
N ALA A 549 31.56 -41.53 -33.19
CA ALA A 549 31.86 -42.92 -32.84
C ALA A 549 31.60 -43.91 -34.01
N ALA A 550 30.68 -43.60 -34.92
CA ALA A 550 30.46 -44.37 -36.14
C ALA A 550 31.56 -44.12 -37.19
N ALA A 551 31.98 -42.87 -37.36
CA ALA A 551 33.08 -42.48 -38.23
C ALA A 551 34.42 -43.06 -37.75
N GLU A 552 34.70 -43.04 -36.44
CA GLU A 552 35.88 -43.67 -35.84
C GLU A 552 35.88 -45.18 -36.05
N LYS A 553 34.74 -45.86 -35.90
CA LYS A 553 34.60 -47.29 -36.22
C LYS A 553 34.85 -47.59 -37.69
N MET A 554 34.33 -46.79 -38.62
CA MET A 554 34.61 -46.97 -40.05
C MET A 554 36.08 -46.68 -40.38
N ALA A 555 36.71 -45.69 -39.74
CA ALA A 555 38.14 -45.43 -39.89
C ALA A 555 38.99 -46.60 -39.37
N ALA A 556 38.64 -47.14 -38.19
CA ALA A 556 39.28 -48.32 -37.62
C ALA A 556 39.06 -49.59 -38.47
N GLU A 557 37.87 -49.77 -39.06
CA GLU A 557 37.58 -50.89 -39.96
C GLU A 557 38.35 -50.77 -41.28
N LEU A 558 38.42 -49.58 -41.89
CA LEU A 558 39.26 -49.31 -43.07
C LEU A 558 40.75 -49.49 -42.76
N GLN A 559 41.20 -49.12 -41.56
CA GLN A 559 42.58 -49.35 -41.12
C GLN A 559 42.84 -50.85 -40.90
N ALA A 560 41.92 -51.58 -40.27
CA ALA A 560 42.00 -53.03 -40.15
C ALA A 560 41.91 -53.75 -41.52
N GLU A 561 41.18 -53.21 -42.50
CA GLU A 561 41.13 -53.73 -43.86
C GLU A 561 42.44 -53.48 -44.62
N ARG A 562 43.04 -52.29 -44.45
CA ARG A 562 44.39 -51.96 -44.97
C ARG A 562 45.45 -52.85 -44.33
N GLU A 563 45.40 -53.06 -43.02
CA GLU A 563 46.28 -53.98 -42.30
C GLU A 563 46.05 -55.44 -42.71
N ARG A 564 44.80 -55.87 -42.94
CA ARG A 564 44.48 -57.19 -43.51
C ARG A 564 44.99 -57.34 -44.95
N ARG A 565 44.91 -56.30 -45.80
CA ARG A 565 45.51 -56.31 -47.15
C ARG A 565 47.04 -56.34 -47.08
N ALA A 566 47.65 -55.58 -46.18
CA ALA A 566 49.09 -55.62 -45.95
C ALA A 566 49.56 -56.97 -45.36
N ALA A 567 48.77 -57.55 -44.45
CA ALA A 567 49.00 -58.88 -43.88
C ALA A 567 48.75 -59.99 -44.91
N ALA A 568 47.77 -59.85 -45.81
CA ALA A 568 47.54 -60.76 -46.93
C ALA A 568 48.65 -60.67 -47.97
N ALA A 569 49.19 -59.48 -48.25
CA ALA A 569 50.40 -59.31 -49.06
C ALA A 569 51.63 -59.95 -48.40
N ARG A 570 51.79 -59.79 -47.06
CA ARG A 570 52.83 -60.48 -46.28
C ARG A 570 52.63 -62.00 -46.20
N ALA A 571 51.38 -62.49 -46.16
CA ALA A 571 51.05 -63.91 -46.13
C ALA A 571 51.22 -64.56 -47.52
N ALA A 572 50.92 -63.85 -48.60
CA ALA A 572 51.28 -64.24 -49.96
C ALA A 572 52.81 -64.34 -50.14
N ALA A 573 53.57 -63.50 -49.44
CA ALA A 573 55.03 -63.59 -49.35
C ALA A 573 55.55 -64.65 -48.34
N ALA A 574 54.68 -65.28 -47.55
CA ALA A 574 55.05 -66.18 -46.45
C ALA A 574 54.33 -67.55 -46.51
N ALA A 575 54.03 -68.03 -47.71
CA ALA A 575 53.40 -69.33 -47.93
C ALA A 575 54.36 -70.52 -47.68
N GLN A 576 54.54 -70.89 -46.40
CA GLN A 576 54.88 -72.26 -45.97
C GLN A 576 54.00 -72.67 -44.76
N PRO A 577 53.71 -73.97 -44.54
CA PRO A 577 52.50 -74.38 -43.81
C PRO A 577 52.72 -75.15 -42.48
N VAL A 578 51.59 -75.47 -41.83
CA VAL A 578 51.33 -76.47 -40.74
C VAL A 578 51.72 -76.13 -39.25
N PRO A 579 51.08 -76.72 -38.19
CA PRO A 579 50.07 -75.96 -37.39
C PRO A 579 50.17 -76.13 -35.81
N PRO A 580 49.10 -76.20 -34.95
CA PRO A 580 49.05 -75.55 -33.61
C PRO A 580 49.01 -76.62 -32.46
N PRO A 581 48.44 -76.47 -31.21
CA PRO A 581 47.66 -75.40 -30.53
C PRO A 581 48.12 -75.09 -29.07
N LEU A 582 47.42 -74.29 -28.23
CA LEU A 582 46.28 -74.67 -27.37
C LEU A 582 45.52 -73.46 -26.74
N ARG A 583 44.29 -73.73 -26.26
CA ARG A 583 43.35 -72.79 -25.60
C ARG A 583 43.72 -72.46 -24.15
N ALA A 584 43.25 -71.31 -23.65
CA ALA A 584 42.63 -71.20 -22.33
C ALA A 584 41.50 -70.14 -22.37
N LEU A 585 40.39 -70.43 -21.69
CA LEU A 585 39.30 -69.49 -21.38
C LEU A 585 39.41 -69.17 -19.89
N GLU A 586 39.45 -67.91 -19.47
CA GLU A 586 39.13 -67.51 -18.08
C GLU A 586 39.06 -65.98 -17.93
N GLY A 587 38.33 -65.50 -16.91
CA GLY A 587 38.35 -64.10 -16.47
C GLY A 587 37.47 -63.11 -17.23
N ARG A 588 36.25 -62.86 -16.73
CA ARG A 588 35.47 -61.66 -17.12
C ARG A 588 35.94 -60.48 -16.25
N GLU A 589 37.13 -59.96 -16.56
CA GLU A 589 37.71 -58.84 -15.82
C GLU A 589 36.86 -57.56 -15.99
N ILE A 590 36.50 -56.94 -14.86
CA ILE A 590 35.90 -55.61 -14.85
C ILE A 590 37.05 -54.61 -15.04
N PRO A 591 36.96 -53.65 -15.98
CA PRO A 591 38.07 -52.76 -16.30
C PRO A 591 38.52 -51.93 -15.08
N PRO A 592 39.80 -51.51 -15.02
CA PRO A 592 40.32 -50.71 -13.92
C PRO A 592 39.58 -49.37 -13.81
N ALA A 593 39.31 -48.94 -12.57
CA ALA A 593 38.65 -47.68 -12.28
C ALA A 593 39.43 -46.51 -12.88
N ARG A 594 38.75 -45.70 -13.71
CA ARG A 594 39.33 -44.48 -14.26
C ARG A 594 39.16 -43.35 -13.23
N VAL A 595 40.27 -42.74 -12.86
CA VAL A 595 40.31 -41.50 -12.08
C VAL A 595 40.91 -40.43 -12.97
N GLU A 596 40.23 -39.30 -13.11
CA GLU A 596 40.79 -38.14 -13.80
C GLU A 596 41.85 -37.46 -12.93
N VAL A 597 43.05 -37.24 -13.47
CA VAL A 597 44.16 -36.59 -12.75
C VAL A 597 43.83 -35.11 -12.54
N GLY A 598 43.33 -34.79 -11.34
CA GLY A 598 42.92 -33.45 -10.94
C GLY A 598 44.01 -32.66 -10.21
N ALA A 599 43.90 -31.33 -10.27
CA ALA A 599 44.64 -30.42 -9.39
C ALA A 599 44.29 -30.69 -7.91
N PRO A 600 45.19 -30.41 -6.94
CA PRO A 600 44.96 -30.72 -5.53
C PRO A 600 43.80 -29.87 -4.96
N LEU A 601 42.89 -30.52 -4.23
CA LEU A 601 41.65 -29.92 -3.70
C LEU A 601 41.62 -29.94 -2.18
N THR A 602 40.94 -28.96 -1.59
CA THR A 602 40.61 -28.91 -0.15
C THR A 602 39.33 -29.66 0.18
N ASP A 603 38.39 -29.75 -0.75
CA ASP A 603 37.05 -30.29 -0.52
C ASP A 603 36.67 -31.29 -1.62
N LEU A 604 36.10 -32.42 -1.20
CA LEU A 604 35.75 -33.57 -2.04
C LEU A 604 34.34 -34.08 -1.72
N GLN A 605 33.69 -34.71 -2.69
CA GLN A 605 32.42 -35.42 -2.50
C GLN A 605 32.64 -36.93 -2.61
N LEU A 606 32.16 -37.69 -1.63
CA LEU A 606 32.15 -39.15 -1.65
C LEU A 606 30.73 -39.65 -1.92
N VAL A 607 30.60 -40.60 -2.83
CA VAL A 607 29.36 -41.35 -3.07
C VAL A 607 29.62 -42.81 -2.69
N LEU A 608 28.91 -43.31 -1.66
CA LEU A 608 29.03 -44.68 -1.18
C LEU A 608 27.81 -45.49 -1.62
N SER A 609 28.02 -46.63 -2.27
CA SER A 609 26.93 -47.53 -2.70
C SER A 609 27.37 -48.99 -2.83
N PRO A 610 26.66 -49.99 -2.26
CA PRO A 610 25.47 -49.86 -1.41
C PRO A 610 25.86 -49.64 0.07
N VAL A 611 24.96 -49.01 0.82
CA VAL A 611 25.04 -48.82 2.28
C VAL A 611 23.75 -49.36 2.90
N ARG A 612 23.84 -50.48 3.61
CA ARG A 612 22.65 -51.24 4.07
C ARG A 612 21.77 -50.56 5.11
N SER A 613 22.27 -49.61 5.89
CA SER A 613 21.48 -48.88 6.90
C SER A 613 22.12 -47.54 7.28
N PHE A 614 21.34 -46.65 7.87
CA PHE A 614 21.86 -45.38 8.41
C PHE A 614 22.85 -45.61 9.57
N ALA A 615 22.65 -46.63 10.40
CA ALA A 615 23.59 -46.98 11.46
C ALA A 615 24.96 -47.40 10.89
N ARG A 616 24.96 -48.18 9.79
CA ARG A 616 26.18 -48.52 9.04
C ARG A 616 26.82 -47.28 8.42
N LEU A 617 26.02 -46.35 7.88
CA LEU A 617 26.55 -45.08 7.35
C LEU A 617 27.33 -44.29 8.40
N VAL A 618 26.79 -44.14 9.62
CA VAL A 618 27.45 -43.42 10.73
C VAL A 618 28.74 -44.13 11.20
N GLU A 619 28.80 -45.45 11.10
CA GLU A 619 30.03 -46.22 11.38
C GLU A 619 31.12 -45.90 10.34
N VAL A 620 30.78 -45.94 9.06
CA VAL A 620 31.69 -45.60 7.94
C VAL A 620 32.12 -44.12 8.00
N GLU A 621 31.18 -43.22 8.29
CA GLU A 621 31.41 -41.79 8.50
C GLU A 621 32.49 -41.55 9.57
N ARG A 622 32.31 -42.11 10.78
CA ARG A 622 33.27 -42.01 11.89
C ARG A 622 34.64 -42.58 11.52
N ARG A 623 34.67 -43.68 10.75
CA ARG A 623 35.93 -44.31 10.34
C ARG A 623 36.70 -43.44 9.34
N ILE A 624 36.02 -42.86 8.34
CA ILE A 624 36.65 -41.93 7.39
C ILE A 624 37.07 -40.64 8.11
N GLN A 625 36.23 -40.11 9.02
CA GLN A 625 36.56 -38.93 9.83
C GLN A 625 37.79 -39.14 10.75
N SER A 626 38.08 -40.39 11.13
CA SER A 626 39.27 -40.72 11.93
C SER A 626 40.60 -40.66 11.17
N LEU A 627 40.57 -40.51 9.83
CA LEU A 627 41.79 -40.34 9.04
C LEU A 627 42.47 -39.00 9.34
N PRO A 628 43.81 -38.95 9.52
CA PRO A 628 44.53 -37.72 9.84
C PRO A 628 44.43 -36.67 8.72
N THR A 629 44.23 -37.09 7.48
CA THR A 629 44.03 -36.23 6.30
C THR A 629 42.67 -35.52 6.27
N VAL A 630 41.66 -36.01 7.00
CA VAL A 630 40.31 -35.43 7.03
C VAL A 630 40.20 -34.38 8.14
N ARG A 631 39.70 -33.19 7.80
CA ARG A 631 39.41 -32.09 8.74
C ARG A 631 38.00 -32.22 9.32
N SER A 632 37.02 -32.38 8.44
CA SER A 632 35.61 -32.56 8.77
C SER A 632 34.91 -33.29 7.63
N LEU A 633 33.91 -34.08 7.97
CA LEU A 633 33.11 -34.84 7.01
C LEU A 633 31.65 -34.77 7.47
N TYR A 634 30.72 -34.64 6.53
CA TYR A 634 29.29 -34.62 6.82
C TYR A 634 28.49 -35.35 5.73
N VAL A 635 27.45 -36.07 6.15
CA VAL A 635 26.48 -36.70 5.24
C VAL A 635 25.57 -35.63 4.65
N ARG A 636 25.47 -35.60 3.32
CA ARG A 636 24.65 -34.65 2.55
C ARG A 636 23.29 -35.23 2.17
N ASP A 637 23.23 -36.50 1.77
CA ASP A 637 21.98 -37.21 1.47
C ASP A 637 22.18 -38.72 1.65
N PHE A 638 21.09 -39.45 1.98
CA PHE A 638 21.09 -40.91 2.07
C PHE A 638 19.74 -41.47 1.64
N ARG A 639 19.67 -42.08 0.44
CA ARG A 639 18.43 -42.60 -0.17
C ARG A 639 18.73 -43.86 -0.97
N GLY A 640 17.84 -44.85 -0.91
CA GLY A 640 17.94 -46.06 -1.73
C GLY A 640 19.23 -46.87 -1.54
N GLY A 641 19.88 -46.77 -0.37
CA GLY A 641 21.18 -47.41 -0.13
C GLY A 641 22.38 -46.67 -0.73
N ILE A 642 22.21 -45.47 -1.28
CA ILE A 642 23.30 -44.60 -1.76
C ILE A 642 23.47 -43.46 -0.75
N ALA A 643 24.69 -43.23 -0.28
CA ALA A 643 25.02 -42.11 0.60
C ALA A 643 25.95 -41.12 -0.10
N THR A 644 25.62 -39.83 -0.06
CA THR A 644 26.50 -38.75 -0.49
C THR A 644 27.06 -38.05 0.73
N LEU A 645 28.39 -37.88 0.80
CA LEU A 645 29.09 -37.21 1.89
C LEU A 645 30.00 -36.12 1.31
N THR A 646 30.21 -35.03 2.03
CA THR A 646 31.21 -34.02 1.71
C THR A 646 32.36 -34.10 2.72
N VAL A 647 33.59 -34.03 2.21
CA VAL A 647 34.83 -34.18 2.97
C VAL A 647 35.67 -32.93 2.79
N ALA A 648 35.98 -32.24 3.88
CA ALA A 648 37.01 -31.20 3.91
C ALA A 648 38.32 -31.80 4.42
N LEU A 649 39.41 -31.53 3.72
CA LEU A 649 40.74 -32.06 3.96
C LEU A 649 41.60 -31.09 4.80
N ARG A 650 42.62 -31.60 5.49
CA ARG A 650 43.56 -30.77 6.27
C ARG A 650 44.63 -30.09 5.41
N SER A 651 44.96 -30.71 4.28
CA SER A 651 45.94 -30.24 3.31
C SER A 651 45.38 -30.52 1.91
N PRO A 652 45.64 -29.66 0.91
CA PRO A 652 45.18 -29.89 -0.44
C PRO A 652 45.91 -31.09 -1.05
N MET A 653 45.17 -32.08 -1.56
CA MET A 653 45.71 -33.28 -2.19
C MET A 653 44.85 -33.70 -3.39
N THR A 654 45.38 -34.56 -4.25
CA THR A 654 44.65 -35.07 -5.40
C THR A 654 43.59 -36.09 -5.00
N THR A 655 42.61 -36.31 -5.88
CA THR A 655 41.56 -37.33 -5.71
C THR A 655 42.13 -38.74 -5.63
N GLU A 656 43.22 -39.03 -6.35
CA GLU A 656 43.92 -40.32 -6.35
C GLU A 656 44.71 -40.55 -5.05
N GLU A 657 45.39 -39.53 -4.51
CA GLU A 657 46.06 -39.61 -3.21
C GLU A 657 45.05 -39.87 -2.08
N PHE A 658 43.93 -39.15 -2.08
CA PHE A 658 42.87 -39.35 -1.10
C PHE A 658 42.21 -40.73 -1.23
N ALA A 659 41.91 -41.18 -2.46
CA ALA A 659 41.36 -42.51 -2.70
C ALA A 659 42.32 -43.63 -2.27
N SER A 660 43.63 -43.40 -2.42
CA SER A 660 44.67 -44.32 -1.94
C SER A 660 44.76 -44.34 -0.41
N GLY A 661 44.59 -43.19 0.26
CA GLY A 661 44.48 -43.10 1.73
C GLY A 661 43.25 -43.82 2.29
N LEU A 662 42.12 -43.82 1.58
CA LEU A 662 40.91 -44.55 1.97
C LEU A 662 41.08 -46.08 1.92
N ARG A 663 41.97 -46.61 1.07
CA ARG A 663 42.28 -48.06 1.02
C ARG A 663 43.04 -48.59 2.26
N VAL A 664 43.56 -47.70 3.10
CA VAL A 664 44.24 -48.06 4.36
C VAL A 664 43.22 -48.42 5.47
N ILE A 665 41.93 -48.19 5.23
CA ILE A 665 40.86 -48.60 6.14
C ILE A 665 40.50 -50.08 5.85
N ASP A 666 40.91 -50.99 6.74
CA ASP A 666 40.59 -52.43 6.62
C ASP A 666 39.08 -52.72 6.65
N GLU A 667 38.32 -51.97 7.44
CA GLU A 667 36.86 -52.06 7.54
C GLU A 667 36.24 -50.65 7.66
N PRO A 668 35.30 -50.27 6.76
CA PRO A 668 34.82 -51.01 5.58
C PRO A 668 35.86 -51.07 4.44
N GLN A 669 35.85 -52.15 3.66
CA GLN A 669 36.61 -52.24 2.41
C GLN A 669 35.95 -51.38 1.33
N LEU A 670 36.57 -50.26 0.98
CA LEU A 670 36.08 -49.31 -0.02
C LEU A 670 36.80 -49.52 -1.37
N ARG A 671 36.12 -50.16 -2.33
CA ARG A 671 36.63 -50.30 -3.70
C ARG A 671 36.20 -49.10 -4.53
N LEU A 672 37.17 -48.36 -5.08
CA LEU A 672 36.89 -47.26 -5.99
C LEU A 672 36.26 -47.77 -7.30
N VAL A 673 35.16 -47.15 -7.72
CA VAL A 673 34.42 -47.46 -8.96
C VAL A 673 34.75 -46.45 -10.05
N SER A 674 34.64 -45.16 -9.73
CA SER A 674 34.98 -44.05 -10.62
C SER A 674 35.49 -42.85 -9.79
N GLY A 675 36.26 -41.96 -10.41
CA GLY A 675 36.68 -40.71 -9.81
C GLY A 675 36.75 -39.58 -10.83
N THR A 676 35.93 -38.55 -10.65
CA THR A 676 36.03 -37.30 -11.40
C THR A 676 36.88 -36.29 -10.62
N ARG A 677 37.07 -35.08 -11.19
CA ARG A 677 37.89 -34.02 -10.58
C ARG A 677 37.61 -33.73 -9.11
N ASN A 678 36.37 -33.85 -8.62
CA ASN A 678 36.00 -33.59 -7.22
C ASN A 678 35.01 -34.60 -6.59
N VAL A 679 34.57 -35.64 -7.33
CA VAL A 679 33.67 -36.68 -6.82
C VAL A 679 34.33 -38.05 -6.92
N LEU A 680 34.30 -38.83 -5.85
CA LEU A 680 34.77 -40.22 -5.82
C LEU A 680 33.61 -41.17 -5.51
N GLU A 681 33.40 -42.16 -6.37
CA GLU A 681 32.39 -43.20 -6.19
C GLU A 681 33.04 -44.48 -5.63
N PHE A 682 32.63 -44.88 -4.43
CA PHE A 682 33.12 -46.08 -3.76
C PHE A 682 32.03 -47.12 -3.57
N ARG A 683 32.40 -48.38 -3.82
CA ARG A 683 31.62 -49.55 -3.48
C ARG A 683 32.12 -50.19 -2.20
N ILE A 684 31.20 -50.41 -1.27
CA ILE A 684 31.49 -51.17 -0.05
C ILE A 684 31.53 -52.66 -0.42
N GLU A 685 32.69 -53.29 -0.32
CA GLU A 685 32.82 -54.74 -0.55
C GLU A 685 32.24 -55.53 0.63
N GLY A 686 31.66 -56.70 0.34
CA GLY A 686 30.91 -57.51 1.31
C GLY A 686 29.42 -57.14 1.46
N GLU A 687 28.98 -55.96 1.00
CA GLU A 687 27.57 -55.55 1.03
C GLU A 687 26.89 -55.83 -0.33
N ALA A 688 26.15 -56.94 -0.42
CA ALA A 688 25.26 -57.22 -1.55
C ALA A 688 24.13 -56.17 -1.63
N SER A 689 23.82 -55.72 -2.86
CA SER A 689 22.77 -54.73 -3.14
C SER A 689 21.42 -55.22 -2.64
N ILE A 690 20.72 -54.37 -1.90
CA ILE A 690 19.27 -54.50 -1.73
C ILE A 690 18.67 -53.93 -3.03
N ALA A 691 17.76 -54.68 -3.65
CA ALA A 691 17.00 -54.28 -4.83
C ALA A 691 15.60 -53.82 -4.41
#